data_AF-A0A150GZW4-F1
#
_entry.id   AF-A0A150GZW4-F1
#
_cell.length_a   1.000
_cell.length_b   1.000
_cell.length_c   1.000
_cell.angle_alpha   90.00
_cell.angle_beta   90.00
_cell.angle_gamma   90.00
#
_symmetry.space_group_name_H-M   'P 1'
#
loop_
_entity.id
_entity.type
_entity.pdbx_description
1 polymer ?
#
loop_
_entity_poly.entity_id
_entity_poly.type
_entity_poly.pdbx_seq_one_letter_code
_entity_poly.pdbx_strand_id
1 'polypeptide(L)'
;MVRDILLMKQNNFNAVRCSHYPNHVRWYELCAHYGLYVIDEANVETHGFDPVFTDNQSHPANHAAWAGAMLERAIAMYGRDKNQPAIVMWSLGNEAGYGPVHLAMAGYLRARDPSRIIHYEGGGSRTPATDIIPPMYARPSQLKALTSLVDRGEETRPIMLCEYSHSMGNSTGNLDQYWAAFEAHPSLAGGFIWDWADQSLVATATRPDGSKIEYWAFGGDFGDTPNDGQFCCNGLVFPDRQPHPALSEAKAVMAPIAFEWVTTNTTAAGPPALRVRSKYDMCNSDNIAVQWRLLLNGRPVVQEALGPVPAVPLAAARPPVVTEADGPANNALVGNRGAAAAGPLVDGGWYDMPGDAAVNVPPRGAVELTLPATAAAMSEALTAAAAAAAASAAAAMTTGSPSALIAAVGGADADAGSGSAARVEAHLETRAVLRTATSWADAGHVVCHQQLPLPQQVSLDAAASSASQQLCRAFAAALSALGPESLRCEQDPASGTVTLSGGPYGLLVRIGGGSGCIESYAVGGCDLLAAPLEPCFFRPVTDNDRGGVCGGSYAARWAAAGLDRLEVAGPVELSSETPRGAGGVARVCAAWTLRPARRGSSAVQEGVGIGEMGGAHWFALTGPDQPAAATADSTTTDPAAPAAAAADPGPEGEIRIQAVYDVWPTGRVDIGWRMDTTQALPAPLPAGLLPSLPRVGVRGAAPGRLGAAAWLGAGPQECYADRKAGARVGQYGAPVRHMHTPYVFPQESGGREDVRWLALLPSPSTDPGAVPPPPLGLAALAPPAAAPLHVSVSQYSLEAVHAARHWHEVAAEQPDEGAAAAAAGGGGGGGRVFFHLDAAHMGVGGDDSWSPSVHPEFLLPPALYEWRMALAPCASVEDAEWAHCALGR
;
A
#
# COMPACT_ATOMS: atom_id res chain seq x y z
N MET A 1 -11.14 11.52 22.36
CA MET A 1 -10.18 12.49 22.95
C MET A 1 -8.89 11.83 23.43
N VAL A 2 -8.79 11.24 24.64
CA VAL A 2 -7.51 10.67 25.12
C VAL A 2 -6.97 9.61 24.16
N ARG A 3 -7.82 8.65 23.74
CA ARG A 3 -7.43 7.63 22.74
C ARG A 3 -6.86 8.25 21.45
N ASP A 4 -7.49 9.29 20.92
CA ASP A 4 -7.01 9.98 19.71
C ASP A 4 -5.64 10.63 19.96
N ILE A 5 -5.47 11.36 21.06
CA ILE A 5 -4.19 12.01 21.42
C ILE A 5 -3.08 10.97 21.55
N LEU A 6 -3.35 9.85 22.22
CA LEU A 6 -2.37 8.78 22.37
C LEU A 6 -1.98 8.17 21.02
N LEU A 7 -2.95 7.85 20.18
CA LEU A 7 -2.71 7.31 18.84
C LEU A 7 -1.94 8.31 17.95
N MET A 8 -2.30 9.59 17.96
CA MET A 8 -1.57 10.65 17.26
C MET A 8 -0.10 10.68 17.69
N LYS A 9 0.19 10.76 18.99
CA LYS A 9 1.56 10.81 19.51
C LYS A 9 2.34 9.52 19.23
N GLN A 10 1.70 8.36 19.33
CA GLN A 10 2.30 7.06 19.01
C GLN A 10 2.68 6.90 17.53
N ASN A 11 2.07 7.71 16.66
CA ASN A 11 2.33 7.77 15.22
C ASN A 11 3.03 9.08 14.81
N ASN A 12 3.78 9.68 15.73
CA ASN A 12 4.67 10.81 15.49
C ASN A 12 3.99 12.15 15.13
N PHE A 13 2.66 12.27 15.25
CA PHE A 13 1.98 13.56 15.14
C PHE A 13 2.32 14.44 16.35
N ASN A 14 2.58 15.71 16.08
CA ASN A 14 2.91 16.73 17.08
C ASN A 14 1.90 17.89 17.13
N ALA A 15 0.95 17.96 16.21
CA ALA A 15 -0.01 19.04 16.09
C ALA A 15 -1.40 18.54 15.65
N VAL A 16 -2.43 19.34 15.95
CA VAL A 16 -3.80 19.14 15.50
C VAL A 16 -4.46 20.49 15.18
N ARG A 17 -5.16 20.57 14.05
CA ARG A 17 -6.01 21.70 13.69
C ARG A 17 -7.45 21.37 14.07
N CYS A 18 -8.16 22.33 14.67
CA CYS A 18 -9.56 22.16 15.09
C CYS A 18 -10.52 22.40 13.91
N SER A 19 -10.48 21.55 12.88
CA SER A 19 -11.38 21.65 11.72
C SER A 19 -12.86 21.43 12.14
N HIS A 20 -13.80 22.35 11.88
CA HIS A 20 -13.61 23.78 11.54
C HIS A 20 -14.34 24.67 12.57
N TYR A 21 -14.12 24.36 13.85
CA TYR A 21 -14.75 25.06 14.96
C TYR A 21 -14.02 24.81 16.28
N PRO A 22 -14.24 25.68 17.29
CA PRO A 22 -13.62 25.47 18.59
C PRO A 22 -14.14 24.17 19.22
N ASN A 23 -13.21 23.28 19.57
CA ASN A 23 -13.48 22.01 20.22
C ASN A 23 -14.01 22.17 21.66
N HIS A 24 -14.44 21.05 22.25
CA HIS A 24 -14.80 21.00 23.67
C HIS A 24 -13.59 21.38 24.54
N VAL A 25 -13.76 22.23 25.57
CA VAL A 25 -12.65 22.80 26.38
C VAL A 25 -11.64 21.77 26.91
N ARG A 26 -12.14 20.58 27.27
CA ARG A 26 -11.30 19.45 27.73
C ARG A 26 -10.26 19.01 26.69
N TRP A 27 -10.50 19.20 25.41
CA TRP A 27 -9.56 18.88 24.34
C TRP A 27 -8.25 19.66 24.51
N TYR A 28 -8.32 20.98 24.66
CA TYR A 28 -7.14 21.83 24.82
C TYR A 28 -6.37 21.54 26.11
N GLU A 29 -7.07 21.26 27.21
CA GLU A 29 -6.44 20.83 28.47
C GLU A 29 -5.64 19.54 28.29
N LEU A 30 -6.18 18.58 27.53
CA LEU A 30 -5.50 17.32 27.24
C LEU A 30 -4.34 17.52 26.25
N CYS A 31 -4.50 18.35 25.21
CA CYS A 31 -3.39 18.71 24.31
C CYS A 31 -2.25 19.40 25.07
N ALA A 32 -2.56 20.27 26.03
CA ALA A 32 -1.56 20.89 26.89
C ALA A 32 -0.87 19.88 27.81
N HIS A 33 -1.62 18.91 28.35
CA HIS A 33 -1.09 17.88 29.23
C HIS A 33 -0.19 16.88 28.50
N TYR A 34 -0.61 16.39 27.33
CA TYR A 34 0.11 15.37 26.55
C TYR A 34 1.12 15.96 25.56
N GLY A 35 1.02 17.26 25.24
CA GLY A 35 1.88 17.95 24.30
C GLY A 35 1.49 17.71 22.84
N LEU A 36 0.48 18.43 22.37
CA LEU A 36 0.16 18.63 20.95
C LEU A 36 -0.01 20.13 20.70
N TYR A 37 0.60 20.65 19.64
CA TYR A 37 0.35 22.01 19.15
C TYR A 37 -1.06 22.09 18.56
N VAL A 38 -1.80 23.16 18.86
CA VAL A 38 -3.17 23.34 18.42
C VAL A 38 -3.31 24.60 17.59
N ILE A 39 -3.94 24.46 16.42
CA ILE A 39 -4.59 25.58 15.73
C ILE A 39 -6.05 25.57 16.18
N ASP A 40 -6.45 26.60 16.92
CA ASP A 40 -7.85 26.76 17.34
C ASP A 40 -8.58 27.65 16.34
N GLU A 41 -9.71 27.17 15.82
CA GLU A 41 -10.34 27.73 14.63
C GLU A 41 -11.74 28.24 14.93
N ALA A 42 -12.03 29.48 14.54
CA ALA A 42 -13.35 30.06 14.72
C ALA A 42 -14.36 29.27 13.86
N ASN A 43 -15.56 29.06 14.41
CA ASN A 43 -16.64 28.37 13.70
C ASN A 43 -17.22 29.29 12.61
N VAL A 44 -16.51 29.47 11.51
CA VAL A 44 -16.89 30.33 10.39
C VAL A 44 -16.54 29.59 9.11
N GLU A 45 -17.56 29.04 8.46
CA GLU A 45 -17.44 28.36 7.18
C GLU A 45 -18.67 28.67 6.34
N THR A 46 -18.45 29.14 5.11
CA THR A 46 -19.53 29.62 4.23
C THR A 46 -19.35 29.14 2.79
N HIS A 47 -18.77 27.95 2.64
CA HIS A 47 -18.42 27.33 1.36
C HIS A 47 -19.58 27.41 0.34
N GLY A 48 -20.80 27.07 0.77
CA GLY A 48 -21.97 27.03 -0.12
C GLY A 48 -22.41 28.37 -0.74
N PHE A 49 -21.83 29.51 -0.36
CA PHE A 49 -22.06 30.79 -1.05
C PHE A 49 -21.27 30.92 -2.36
N ASP A 50 -20.15 30.21 -2.48
CA ASP A 50 -19.31 30.16 -3.68
C ASP A 50 -18.60 28.79 -3.77
N PRO A 51 -19.35 27.72 -4.12
CA PRO A 51 -18.85 26.35 -4.05
C PRO A 51 -17.77 26.00 -5.08
N VAL A 52 -17.49 26.92 -6.01
CA VAL A 52 -16.46 26.77 -7.04
C VAL A 52 -15.38 27.85 -6.92
N PHE A 53 -15.45 28.65 -5.85
CA PHE A 53 -14.54 29.75 -5.54
C PHE A 53 -14.39 30.81 -6.65
N THR A 54 -15.41 31.05 -7.48
CA THR A 54 -15.31 32.00 -8.62
C THR A 54 -15.88 33.39 -8.33
N ASP A 55 -16.67 33.55 -7.27
CA ASP A 55 -17.33 34.78 -6.88
C ASP A 55 -17.12 35.09 -5.40
N ASN A 56 -15.90 35.53 -5.06
CA ASN A 56 -15.56 35.91 -3.69
C ASN A 56 -16.52 36.96 -3.09
N GLN A 57 -17.21 37.76 -3.91
CA GLN A 57 -18.14 38.80 -3.43
C GLN A 57 -19.42 38.23 -2.81
N SER A 58 -19.80 36.99 -3.13
CA SER A 58 -21.00 36.36 -2.58
C SER A 58 -20.86 35.99 -1.10
N HIS A 59 -19.62 35.85 -0.61
CA HIS A 59 -19.39 35.42 0.76
C HIS A 59 -19.85 36.46 1.79
N PRO A 60 -20.46 36.01 2.92
CA PRO A 60 -20.81 36.87 4.05
C PRO A 60 -19.68 37.78 4.55
N ALA A 61 -18.42 37.37 4.37
CA ALA A 61 -17.23 38.15 4.70
C ALA A 61 -17.14 39.53 4.03
N ASN A 62 -17.84 39.74 2.92
CA ASN A 62 -17.91 41.00 2.17
C ASN A 62 -19.13 41.86 2.53
N HIS A 63 -19.99 41.40 3.43
CA HIS A 63 -21.26 42.06 3.74
C HIS A 63 -21.34 42.54 5.19
N ALA A 64 -21.52 43.86 5.38
CA ALA A 64 -21.58 44.48 6.70
C ALA A 64 -22.66 43.90 7.63
N ALA A 65 -23.75 43.36 7.07
CA ALA A 65 -24.82 42.70 7.83
C ALA A 65 -24.33 41.47 8.62
N TRP A 66 -23.29 40.79 8.13
CA TRP A 66 -22.72 39.59 8.75
C TRP A 66 -21.51 39.87 9.65
N ALA A 67 -20.99 41.11 9.62
CA ALA A 67 -19.78 41.50 10.34
C ALA A 67 -19.86 41.22 11.84
N GLY A 68 -21.00 41.53 12.48
CA GLY A 68 -21.20 41.27 13.91
C GLY A 68 -21.14 39.78 14.24
N ALA A 69 -21.83 38.94 13.47
CA ALA A 69 -21.93 37.50 13.72
C ALA A 69 -20.59 36.77 13.55
N MET A 70 -19.83 37.10 12.50
CA MET A 70 -18.51 36.50 12.28
C MET A 70 -17.48 36.98 13.31
N LEU A 71 -17.47 38.29 13.62
CA LEU A 71 -16.54 38.85 14.61
C LEU A 71 -16.81 38.29 16.01
N GLU A 72 -18.08 38.10 16.38
CA GLU A 72 -18.45 37.50 17.67
C GLU A 72 -17.89 36.08 17.83
N ARG A 73 -17.87 35.26 16.76
CA ARG A 73 -17.31 33.90 16.79
C ARG A 73 -15.81 33.91 17.08
N ALA A 74 -15.05 34.83 16.50
CA ALA A 74 -13.64 35.02 16.83
C ALA A 74 -13.42 35.56 18.26
N ILE A 75 -14.23 36.54 18.69
CA ILE A 75 -14.19 37.09 20.04
C ILE A 75 -14.47 36.01 21.09
N ALA A 76 -15.47 35.17 20.85
CA ALA A 76 -15.90 34.11 21.76
C ALA A 76 -14.85 33.01 21.91
N MET A 77 -14.28 32.54 20.80
CA MET A 77 -13.16 31.57 20.80
C MET A 77 -11.99 32.11 21.63
N TYR A 78 -11.48 33.30 21.29
CA TYR A 78 -10.39 33.92 22.05
C TYR A 78 -10.77 34.14 23.52
N GLY A 79 -11.99 34.62 23.78
CA GLY A 79 -12.52 34.85 25.12
C GLY A 79 -12.45 33.61 26.00
N ARG A 80 -12.75 32.44 25.44
CA ARG A 80 -12.73 31.15 26.13
C ARG A 80 -11.32 30.57 26.27
N ASP A 81 -10.52 30.59 25.20
CA ASP A 81 -9.39 29.67 25.05
C ASP A 81 -8.00 30.32 25.16
N LYS A 82 -7.90 31.65 25.24
CA LYS A 82 -6.62 32.42 25.26
C LYS A 82 -5.55 31.98 26.26
N ASN A 83 -5.94 31.30 27.34
CA ASN A 83 -5.03 30.84 28.38
C ASN A 83 -4.48 29.41 28.14
N GLN A 84 -4.90 28.74 27.06
CA GLN A 84 -4.44 27.39 26.75
C GLN A 84 -3.05 27.43 26.09
N PRO A 85 -2.01 26.83 26.71
CA PRO A 85 -0.65 26.88 26.16
C PRO A 85 -0.46 25.99 24.94
N ALA A 86 -1.33 24.98 24.74
CA ALA A 86 -1.30 24.13 23.56
C ALA A 86 -1.65 24.90 22.27
N ILE A 87 -2.48 25.94 22.38
CA ILE A 87 -2.87 26.76 21.24
C ILE A 87 -1.70 27.63 20.85
N VAL A 88 -1.22 27.47 19.61
CA VAL A 88 -0.09 28.22 19.05
C VAL A 88 -0.50 29.15 17.92
N MET A 89 -1.68 28.92 17.33
CA MET A 89 -2.25 29.77 16.27
C MET A 89 -3.76 29.95 16.47
N TRP A 90 -4.25 31.13 16.07
CA TRP A 90 -5.68 31.38 15.92
C TRP A 90 -6.06 31.31 14.45
N SER A 91 -7.08 30.52 14.12
CA SER A 91 -7.65 30.53 12.79
C SER A 91 -8.97 31.30 12.70
N LEU A 92 -9.13 32.05 11.62
CA LEU A 92 -10.31 32.88 11.39
C LEU A 92 -11.52 32.07 10.89
N GLY A 93 -11.33 30.79 10.53
CA GLY A 93 -12.35 29.94 9.93
C GLY A 93 -11.82 29.18 8.73
N ASN A 94 -12.72 28.58 7.97
CA ASN A 94 -12.43 27.74 6.81
C ASN A 94 -13.29 28.15 5.61
N GLU A 95 -12.76 28.09 4.40
CA GLU A 95 -13.54 28.18 3.13
C GLU A 95 -14.68 29.22 3.13
N ALA A 96 -14.40 30.42 3.64
CA ALA A 96 -15.37 31.50 3.80
C ALA A 96 -15.05 32.72 2.93
N GLY A 97 -14.31 32.51 1.85
CA GLY A 97 -13.82 33.56 0.96
C GLY A 97 -12.84 34.50 1.65
N TYR A 98 -12.83 35.77 1.27
CA TYR A 98 -12.01 36.79 1.90
C TYR A 98 -12.69 38.16 1.78
N GLY A 99 -12.65 38.96 2.85
CA GLY A 99 -13.31 40.25 2.88
C GLY A 99 -12.99 41.08 4.12
N PRO A 100 -13.53 42.31 4.23
CA PRO A 100 -13.26 43.23 5.33
C PRO A 100 -13.52 42.66 6.73
N VAL A 101 -14.46 41.72 6.85
CA VAL A 101 -14.78 41.09 8.14
C VAL A 101 -13.63 40.21 8.65
N HIS A 102 -12.95 39.47 7.76
CA HIS A 102 -11.76 38.70 8.13
C HIS A 102 -10.61 39.61 8.56
N LEU A 103 -10.41 40.75 7.89
CA LEU A 103 -9.44 41.75 8.31
C LEU A 103 -9.76 42.32 9.70
N ALA A 104 -11.03 42.55 10.01
CA ALA A 104 -11.47 42.99 11.34
C ALA A 104 -11.22 41.92 12.41
N MET A 105 -11.49 40.65 12.12
CA MET A 105 -11.20 39.52 13.02
C MET A 105 -9.70 39.38 13.28
N ALA A 106 -8.88 39.39 12.22
CA ALA A 106 -7.43 39.35 12.33
C ALA A 106 -6.88 40.54 13.13
N GLY A 107 -7.38 41.76 12.85
CA GLY A 107 -7.01 42.96 13.58
C GLY A 107 -7.37 42.89 15.07
N TYR A 108 -8.55 42.35 15.41
CA TYR A 108 -8.95 42.13 16.79
C TYR A 108 -8.00 41.15 17.50
N LEU A 109 -7.72 40.00 16.90
CA LEU A 109 -6.86 38.97 17.51
C LEU A 109 -5.42 39.46 17.67
N ARG A 110 -4.83 40.07 16.64
CA ARG A 110 -3.48 40.66 16.72
C ARG A 110 -3.37 41.73 17.81
N ALA A 111 -4.42 42.53 18.01
CA ALA A 111 -4.45 43.55 19.06
C ALA A 111 -4.61 42.96 20.47
N ARG A 112 -5.29 41.82 20.63
CA ARG A 112 -5.57 41.20 21.93
C ARG A 112 -4.55 40.15 22.35
N ASP A 113 -3.91 39.50 21.39
CA ASP A 113 -2.96 38.43 21.63
C ASP A 113 -1.80 38.47 20.62
N PRO A 114 -0.81 39.33 20.85
CA PRO A 114 0.39 39.35 20.01
C PRO A 114 1.31 38.14 20.25
N SER A 115 0.96 37.20 21.15
CA SER A 115 1.80 36.04 21.46
C SER A 115 1.60 34.86 20.49
N ARG A 116 0.56 34.90 19.64
CA ARG A 116 0.22 33.85 18.68
C ARG A 116 0.02 34.43 17.29
N ILE A 117 0.32 33.63 16.28
CA ILE A 117 0.14 34.02 14.87
C ILE A 117 -1.26 33.68 14.36
N ILE A 118 -1.69 34.37 13.31
CA ILE A 118 -3.00 34.18 12.67
C ILE A 118 -2.89 33.26 11.46
N HIS A 119 -3.79 32.28 11.39
CA HIS A 119 -3.99 31.35 10.30
C HIS A 119 -5.30 31.69 9.54
N TYR A 120 -5.24 31.87 8.23
CA TYR A 120 -6.44 31.85 7.40
C TYR A 120 -6.08 31.51 5.95
N GLU A 121 -6.73 30.48 5.42
CA GLU A 121 -6.57 30.05 4.03
C GLU A 121 -7.30 31.01 3.10
N GLY A 122 -8.56 31.36 3.40
CA GLY A 122 -9.49 31.95 2.43
C GLY A 122 -8.95 33.15 1.63
N GLY A 123 -9.29 33.19 0.35
CA GLY A 123 -8.82 34.22 -0.59
C GLY A 123 -7.46 33.93 -1.21
N GLY A 124 -7.12 32.65 -1.41
CA GLY A 124 -5.90 32.21 -2.10
C GLY A 124 -4.67 32.11 -1.20
N SER A 125 -4.87 31.90 0.09
CA SER A 125 -3.86 31.54 1.10
C SER A 125 -2.74 32.57 1.35
N ARG A 126 -2.80 33.75 0.72
CA ARG A 126 -1.74 34.78 0.78
C ARG A 126 -2.24 36.17 1.16
N THR A 127 -3.48 36.29 1.63
CA THR A 127 -4.10 37.56 2.00
C THR A 127 -3.43 38.22 3.22
N PRO A 128 -3.65 39.52 3.48
CA PRO A 128 -3.21 40.19 4.72
C PRO A 128 -3.88 39.69 6.01
N ALA A 129 -4.90 38.84 5.93
CA ALA A 129 -5.58 38.28 7.09
C ALA A 129 -4.81 37.12 7.75
N THR A 130 -3.75 36.62 7.12
CA THR A 130 -2.94 35.49 7.62
C THR A 130 -1.47 35.89 7.77
N ASP A 131 -0.81 35.35 8.81
CA ASP A 131 0.62 35.53 9.11
C ASP A 131 1.49 34.41 8.53
N ILE A 132 0.87 33.33 8.06
CA ILE A 132 1.49 32.21 7.33
C ILE A 132 0.85 32.05 5.96
N ILE A 133 1.44 31.25 5.07
CA ILE A 133 0.82 30.85 3.79
C ILE A 133 0.28 29.43 3.96
N PRO A 134 -1.04 29.25 4.14
CA PRO A 134 -1.58 27.95 4.48
C PRO A 134 -2.49 27.42 3.38
N PRO A 135 -1.94 26.95 2.25
CA PRO A 135 -2.78 26.42 1.19
C PRO A 135 -3.34 25.05 1.59
N MET A 136 -4.49 24.71 1.03
CA MET A 136 -5.05 23.36 1.07
C MET A 136 -4.64 22.61 -0.19
N TYR A 137 -4.18 21.36 -0.03
CA TYR A 137 -3.90 20.40 -1.11
C TYR A 137 -2.92 20.88 -2.20
N ALA A 138 -2.05 21.86 -1.86
CA ALA A 138 -1.00 22.30 -2.77
C ALA A 138 0.00 21.18 -3.02
N ARG A 139 0.09 20.72 -4.27
CA ARG A 139 0.95 19.62 -4.69
C ARG A 139 2.43 19.94 -4.47
N PRO A 140 3.34 18.94 -4.35
CA PRO A 140 4.77 19.20 -4.17
C PRO A 140 5.39 20.12 -5.24
N SER A 141 4.89 20.05 -6.49
CA SER A 141 5.30 20.95 -7.58
C SER A 141 4.89 22.42 -7.35
N GLN A 142 3.72 22.66 -6.75
CA GLN A 142 3.25 24.00 -6.36
C GLN A 142 4.02 24.50 -5.14
N LEU A 143 4.35 23.63 -4.18
CA LEU A 143 5.22 23.98 -3.04
C LEU A 143 6.58 24.47 -3.51
N LYS A 144 7.17 23.86 -4.55
CA LYS A 144 8.41 24.33 -5.17
C LYS A 144 8.29 25.74 -5.74
N ALA A 145 7.15 26.08 -6.35
CA ALA A 145 6.92 27.43 -6.86
C ALA A 145 6.80 28.44 -5.72
N LEU A 146 6.13 28.05 -4.63
CA LEU A 146 5.98 28.83 -3.40
C LEU A 146 7.32 29.12 -2.72
N THR A 147 8.14 28.09 -2.49
CA THR A 147 9.47 28.24 -1.89
C THR A 147 10.35 29.14 -2.73
N SER A 148 10.23 29.06 -4.06
CA SER A 148 10.95 29.95 -4.98
C SER A 148 10.59 31.43 -4.82
N LEU A 149 9.35 31.77 -4.42
CA LEU A 149 8.96 33.16 -4.10
C LEU A 149 9.67 33.64 -2.83
N VAL A 150 9.74 32.77 -1.81
CA VAL A 150 10.43 33.06 -0.55
C VAL A 150 11.93 33.22 -0.77
N ASP A 151 12.55 32.34 -1.56
CA ASP A 151 13.97 32.40 -1.88
C ASP A 151 14.38 33.69 -2.62
N ARG A 152 13.45 34.27 -3.41
CA ARG A 152 13.64 35.56 -4.10
C ARG A 152 13.28 36.77 -3.24
N GLY A 153 12.77 36.56 -2.02
CA GLY A 153 12.31 37.64 -1.13
C GLY A 153 11.01 38.33 -1.60
N GLU A 154 10.29 37.74 -2.55
CA GLU A 154 8.98 38.22 -3.02
C GLU A 154 7.84 37.83 -2.05
N GLU A 155 8.15 36.94 -1.12
CA GLU A 155 7.30 36.49 -0.03
C GLU A 155 8.19 36.25 1.20
N THR A 156 7.67 36.52 2.40
CA THR A 156 8.47 36.44 3.64
C THR A 156 7.85 35.54 4.70
N ARG A 157 6.59 35.14 4.51
CA ARG A 157 5.86 34.28 5.43
C ARG A 157 6.28 32.81 5.27
N PRO A 158 6.29 32.01 6.35
CA PRO A 158 6.46 30.58 6.24
C PRO A 158 5.22 29.93 5.61
N ILE A 159 5.42 28.78 4.98
CA ILE A 159 4.38 28.01 4.31
C ILE A 159 4.06 26.79 5.17
N MET A 160 2.78 26.59 5.50
CA MET A 160 2.33 25.43 6.28
C MET A 160 0.95 25.02 5.79
N LEU A 161 0.84 23.87 5.14
CA LEU A 161 -0.42 23.44 4.52
C LEU A 161 -1.46 23.16 5.62
N CYS A 162 -2.59 23.85 5.60
CA CYS A 162 -3.63 23.62 6.61
C CYS A 162 -4.44 22.35 6.35
N GLU A 163 -4.36 21.83 5.11
CA GLU A 163 -4.83 20.51 4.68
C GLU A 163 -3.91 20.00 3.56
N TYR A 164 -3.48 18.74 3.61
CA TYR A 164 -2.78 18.06 2.51
C TYR A 164 -2.95 16.54 2.63
N SER A 165 -2.58 15.80 1.59
CA SER A 165 -2.62 14.33 1.57
C SER A 165 -4.01 13.79 1.99
N HIS A 166 -5.03 14.09 1.18
CA HIS A 166 -6.41 13.71 1.43
C HIS A 166 -6.55 12.19 1.56
N SER A 167 -6.82 11.69 2.77
CA SER A 167 -6.70 10.29 3.18
C SER A 167 -8.01 9.50 3.03
N MET A 168 -8.82 9.87 2.02
CA MET A 168 -10.10 9.22 1.71
C MET A 168 -9.91 7.81 1.18
N GLY A 169 -10.38 6.83 1.96
CA GLY A 169 -10.30 5.43 1.57
C GLY A 169 -8.85 4.95 1.38
N ASN A 170 -8.60 4.26 0.27
CA ASN A 170 -7.26 3.81 -0.10
C ASN A 170 -6.48 4.94 -0.81
N SER A 171 -5.86 5.81 0.00
CA SER A 171 -5.22 7.06 -0.44
C SER A 171 -3.86 7.28 0.24
N THR A 172 -3.44 8.53 0.45
CA THR A 172 -2.19 8.94 1.11
C THR A 172 -0.95 8.43 0.37
N GLY A 173 -1.04 8.28 -0.95
CA GLY A 173 0.12 8.12 -1.82
C GLY A 173 0.97 9.38 -1.83
N ASN A 174 2.24 9.25 -2.24
CA ASN A 174 3.26 10.30 -2.40
C ASN A 174 3.57 11.16 -1.15
N LEU A 175 3.12 10.73 0.04
CA LEU A 175 3.36 11.44 1.29
C LEU A 175 4.86 11.64 1.58
N ASP A 176 5.69 10.70 1.15
CA ASP A 176 7.15 10.78 1.21
C ASP A 176 7.72 12.00 0.44
N GLN A 177 7.09 12.40 -0.67
CA GLN A 177 7.50 13.56 -1.45
C GLN A 177 7.22 14.89 -0.73
N TYR A 178 6.08 15.00 -0.04
CA TYR A 178 5.80 16.15 0.82
C TYR A 178 6.83 16.27 1.93
N TRP A 179 7.12 15.17 2.62
CA TRP A 179 8.10 15.16 3.71
C TRP A 179 9.53 15.42 3.23
N ALA A 180 9.90 14.90 2.06
CA ALA A 180 11.17 15.26 1.41
C ALA A 180 11.25 16.77 1.12
N ALA A 181 10.16 17.38 0.65
CA ALA A 181 10.11 18.83 0.45
C ALA A 181 10.20 19.61 1.78
N PHE A 182 9.45 19.20 2.81
CA PHE A 182 9.48 19.83 4.14
C PHE A 182 10.87 19.78 4.77
N GLU A 183 11.61 18.69 4.60
CA GLU A 183 12.97 18.57 5.11
C GLU A 183 14.01 19.35 4.29
N ALA A 184 13.77 19.54 2.99
CA ALA A 184 14.68 20.22 2.09
C ALA A 184 14.60 21.76 2.16
N HIS A 185 13.43 22.32 2.50
CA HIS A 185 13.17 23.76 2.41
C HIS A 185 12.78 24.37 3.77
N PRO A 186 13.64 25.21 4.41
CA PRO A 186 13.35 25.81 5.71
C PRO A 186 12.09 26.69 5.77
N SER A 187 11.62 27.18 4.63
CA SER A 187 10.38 27.96 4.53
C SER A 187 9.11 27.10 4.59
N LEU A 188 9.21 25.78 4.41
CA LEU A 188 8.11 24.83 4.57
C LEU A 188 8.10 24.30 6.01
N ALA A 189 7.06 24.62 6.76
CA ALA A 189 6.90 24.25 8.17
C ALA A 189 6.01 23.01 8.36
N GLY A 190 5.82 22.19 7.32
CA GLY A 190 4.97 21.01 7.34
C GLY A 190 3.51 21.31 6.99
N GLY A 191 2.58 20.51 7.52
CA GLY A 191 1.15 20.69 7.30
C GLY A 191 0.28 19.69 8.08
N PHE A 192 -1.03 19.75 7.87
CA PHE A 192 -2.03 18.90 8.54
C PHE A 192 -2.67 17.93 7.53
N ILE A 193 -2.53 16.63 7.77
CA ILE A 193 -3.15 15.60 6.92
C ILE A 193 -4.67 15.69 7.07
N TRP A 194 -5.40 15.65 5.96
CA TRP A 194 -6.86 15.56 5.97
C TRP A 194 -7.32 14.11 5.80
N ASP A 195 -7.93 13.45 6.77
CA ASP A 195 -8.09 13.87 8.16
C ASP A 195 -7.82 12.73 9.17
N TRP A 196 -8.22 12.91 10.43
CA TRP A 196 -7.93 11.93 11.46
C TRP A 196 -8.82 10.67 11.34
N ALA A 197 -10.14 10.82 11.25
CA ALA A 197 -11.06 9.70 11.45
C ALA A 197 -12.30 9.78 10.55
N ASP A 198 -12.67 8.65 9.94
CA ASP A 198 -13.88 8.55 9.12
C ASP A 198 -15.13 8.96 9.91
N GLN A 199 -15.99 9.76 9.27
CA GLN A 199 -17.24 10.28 9.87
C GLN A 199 -18.45 9.41 9.52
N SER A 200 -18.27 8.09 9.58
CA SER A 200 -19.34 7.11 9.36
C SER A 200 -20.07 6.79 10.66
N LEU A 201 -21.38 6.51 10.56
CA LEU A 201 -22.24 6.18 11.69
C LEU A 201 -22.66 4.72 11.66
N VAL A 202 -22.88 4.09 12.81
CA VAL A 202 -23.43 2.73 12.84
C VAL A 202 -24.89 2.74 12.38
N ALA A 203 -25.21 1.93 11.38
CA ALA A 203 -26.58 1.63 10.95
C ALA A 203 -26.82 0.12 10.93
N THR A 204 -28.05 -0.30 10.69
CA THR A 204 -28.43 -1.72 10.61
C THR A 204 -29.14 -2.02 9.29
N ALA A 205 -28.60 -2.96 8.53
CA ALA A 205 -29.22 -3.51 7.34
C ALA A 205 -29.91 -4.86 7.66
N THR A 206 -30.92 -5.20 6.86
CA THR A 206 -31.55 -6.53 6.90
C THR A 206 -31.10 -7.31 5.67
N ARG A 207 -30.46 -8.46 5.89
CA ARG A 207 -30.01 -9.37 4.84
C ARG A 207 -31.20 -10.07 4.18
N PRO A 208 -31.03 -10.65 2.97
CA PRO A 208 -32.09 -11.40 2.28
C PRO A 208 -32.69 -12.55 3.10
N ASP A 209 -31.92 -13.15 4.01
CA ASP A 209 -32.37 -14.22 4.92
C ASP A 209 -33.15 -13.71 6.15
N GLY A 210 -33.38 -12.39 6.24
CA GLY A 210 -34.06 -11.74 7.36
C GLY A 210 -33.18 -11.47 8.58
N SER A 211 -31.91 -11.89 8.57
CA SER A 211 -30.97 -11.55 9.63
C SER A 211 -30.55 -10.08 9.57
N LYS A 212 -30.20 -9.50 10.71
CA LYS A 212 -29.72 -8.11 10.80
C LYS A 212 -28.21 -8.09 10.86
N ILE A 213 -27.62 -7.12 10.18
CA ILE A 213 -26.18 -6.81 10.23
C ILE A 213 -26.02 -5.32 10.47
N GLU A 214 -25.17 -4.98 11.43
CA GLU A 214 -24.74 -3.60 11.61
C GLU A 214 -23.58 -3.29 10.64
N TYR A 215 -23.49 -2.04 10.19
CA TYR A 215 -22.46 -1.57 9.26
C TYR A 215 -22.16 -0.07 9.45
N TRP A 216 -21.06 0.40 8.85
CA TRP A 216 -20.71 1.82 8.80
C TRP A 216 -21.46 2.51 7.65
N ALA A 217 -22.45 3.32 7.99
CA ALA A 217 -23.23 4.12 7.06
C ALA A 217 -22.61 5.50 6.81
N PHE A 218 -22.84 6.03 5.61
CA PHE A 218 -22.42 7.35 5.16
C PHE A 218 -23.59 8.06 4.45
N GLY A 219 -23.31 9.18 3.75
CA GLY A 219 -24.34 10.00 3.10
C GLY A 219 -25.33 9.21 2.25
N GLY A 220 -26.62 9.51 2.43
CA GLY A 220 -27.74 8.87 1.73
C GLY A 220 -28.29 7.60 2.38
N ASP A 221 -27.54 6.94 3.26
CA ASP A 221 -28.00 5.71 3.93
C ASP A 221 -29.09 5.98 4.99
N PHE A 222 -29.29 7.24 5.39
CA PHE A 222 -30.35 7.65 6.31
C PHE A 222 -31.58 8.25 5.59
N GLY A 223 -31.62 8.19 4.25
CA GLY A 223 -32.65 8.80 3.43
C GLY A 223 -32.52 10.32 3.27
N ASP A 224 -31.37 10.86 3.64
CA ASP A 224 -30.97 12.27 3.48
C ASP A 224 -30.74 12.61 1.99
N THR A 225 -31.29 13.74 1.54
CA THR A 225 -31.16 14.23 0.16
C THR A 225 -31.29 15.76 0.11
N PRO A 226 -30.35 16.49 -0.53
CA PRO A 226 -29.12 15.99 -1.14
C PRO A 226 -28.12 15.42 -0.10
N ASN A 227 -27.17 14.61 -0.56
CA ASN A 227 -26.06 14.08 0.23
C ASN A 227 -24.82 13.89 -0.67
N ASP A 228 -23.66 13.74 -0.04
CA ASP A 228 -22.34 13.61 -0.69
C ASP A 228 -21.71 12.23 -0.49
N GLY A 229 -22.53 11.18 -0.35
CA GLY A 229 -22.06 9.79 -0.29
C GLY A 229 -20.95 9.57 0.75
N GLN A 230 -19.87 8.93 0.31
CA GLN A 230 -18.72 8.57 1.16
C GLN A 230 -17.68 9.69 1.32
N PHE A 231 -17.93 10.92 0.83
CA PHE A 231 -17.00 12.06 0.98
C PHE A 231 -16.64 12.40 2.43
N CYS A 232 -17.42 11.89 3.40
CA CYS A 232 -17.15 12.05 4.84
C CYS A 232 -16.19 10.98 5.42
N CYS A 233 -15.65 10.06 4.60
CA CYS A 233 -14.78 8.96 5.03
C CYS A 233 -13.32 9.24 4.63
N ASN A 234 -12.68 10.21 5.30
CA ASN A 234 -11.37 10.78 4.93
C ASN A 234 -10.23 10.42 5.90
N GLY A 235 -10.45 9.49 6.81
CA GLY A 235 -9.60 9.30 7.97
C GLY A 235 -8.34 8.48 7.73
N LEU A 236 -7.30 8.78 8.49
CA LEU A 236 -6.19 7.84 8.74
C LEU A 236 -6.59 6.69 9.68
N VAL A 237 -7.74 6.79 10.35
CA VAL A 237 -8.34 5.73 11.16
C VAL A 237 -9.82 5.56 10.85
N PHE A 238 -10.30 4.33 10.99
CA PHE A 238 -11.72 3.98 10.94
C PHE A 238 -12.53 4.70 12.04
N PRO A 239 -13.89 4.70 11.97
CA PRO A 239 -14.73 5.36 12.98
C PRO A 239 -14.47 4.88 14.42
N ASP A 240 -14.08 3.61 14.59
CA ASP A 240 -13.75 2.99 15.87
C ASP A 240 -12.27 3.15 16.30
N ARG A 241 -11.50 3.97 15.58
CA ARG A 241 -10.07 4.27 15.78
C ARG A 241 -9.14 3.08 15.51
N GLN A 242 -9.58 2.10 14.71
CA GLN A 242 -8.65 1.16 14.08
C GLN A 242 -7.84 1.86 13.00
N PRO A 243 -6.52 1.63 12.89
CA PRO A 243 -5.69 2.34 11.92
C PRO A 243 -5.95 1.85 10.50
N HIS A 244 -6.06 2.79 9.54
CA HIS A 244 -5.85 2.47 8.13
C HIS A 244 -4.35 2.18 7.86
N PRO A 245 -4.02 1.42 6.80
CA PRO A 245 -2.63 1.19 6.41
C PRO A 245 -1.83 2.48 6.22
N ALA A 246 -2.48 3.54 5.71
CA ALA A 246 -1.88 4.88 5.52
C ALA A 246 -1.27 5.49 6.80
N LEU A 247 -1.79 5.15 8.00
CA LEU A 247 -1.21 5.65 9.26
C LEU A 247 0.23 5.17 9.47
N SER A 248 0.57 3.99 8.95
CA SER A 248 1.94 3.46 9.02
C SER A 248 2.91 4.23 8.13
N GLU A 249 2.44 4.72 6.98
CA GLU A 249 3.20 5.59 6.07
C GLU A 249 3.50 6.92 6.77
N ALA A 250 2.44 7.54 7.32
CA ALA A 250 2.51 8.76 8.09
C ALA A 250 3.52 8.63 9.25
N LYS A 251 3.43 7.55 10.04
CA LYS A 251 4.38 7.29 11.13
C LYS A 251 5.84 7.22 10.64
N ALA A 252 6.08 6.59 9.51
CA ALA A 252 7.42 6.37 8.97
C ALA A 252 8.06 7.66 8.47
N VAL A 253 7.37 8.45 7.65
CA VAL A 253 7.91 9.71 7.11
C VAL A 253 8.09 10.77 8.21
N MET A 254 7.21 10.75 9.24
CA MET A 254 7.26 11.66 10.39
C MET A 254 8.22 11.23 11.49
N ALA A 255 8.97 10.14 11.30
CA ALA A 255 9.84 9.60 12.33
C ALA A 255 10.80 10.67 12.90
N PRO A 256 10.84 10.88 14.22
CA PRO A 256 11.62 11.96 14.83
C PRO A 256 13.12 11.65 14.92
N ILE A 257 13.52 10.45 14.52
CA ILE A 257 14.90 9.97 14.47
C ILE A 257 15.15 9.44 13.05
N ALA A 258 16.34 9.68 12.50
CA ALA A 258 16.76 9.12 11.22
C ALA A 258 18.12 8.41 11.34
N PHE A 259 18.30 7.36 10.53
CA PHE A 259 19.53 6.58 10.48
C PHE A 259 20.19 6.70 9.11
N GLU A 260 21.51 6.89 9.08
CA GLU A 260 22.32 6.92 7.86
C GLU A 260 23.67 6.24 8.07
N TRP A 261 24.28 5.73 7.00
CA TRP A 261 25.66 5.27 7.06
C TRP A 261 26.64 6.44 7.12
N VAL A 262 27.69 6.31 7.94
CA VAL A 262 28.83 7.24 7.90
C VAL A 262 29.72 6.89 6.70
N THR A 263 29.87 7.81 5.75
CA THR A 263 30.54 7.58 4.46
C THR A 263 32.05 7.85 4.46
N THR A 264 32.65 8.27 5.57
CA THR A 264 34.08 8.57 5.66
C THR A 264 34.92 7.29 5.80
N ASN A 265 35.87 7.13 4.87
CA ASN A 265 36.87 6.07 4.74
C ASN A 265 37.34 5.48 6.08
N THR A 266 36.82 4.30 6.42
CA THR A 266 37.47 3.38 7.34
C THR A 266 37.87 2.14 6.54
N THR A 267 39.13 1.74 6.71
CA THR A 267 39.74 0.53 6.15
C THR A 267 38.78 -0.67 6.21
N ALA A 268 38.76 -1.50 5.16
CA ALA A 268 37.83 -2.61 4.90
C ALA A 268 37.69 -3.70 6.00
N ALA A 269 38.26 -3.53 7.19
CA ALA A 269 38.23 -4.48 8.30
C ALA A 269 37.55 -3.96 9.59
N GLY A 270 37.20 -2.67 9.68
CA GLY A 270 36.60 -2.07 10.89
C GLY A 270 35.08 -2.31 11.04
N PRO A 271 34.51 -2.07 12.24
CA PRO A 271 33.05 -2.04 12.42
C PRO A 271 32.41 -0.87 11.68
N PRO A 272 31.30 -1.09 10.94
CA PRO A 272 30.56 -0.01 10.30
C PRO A 272 29.95 0.97 11.32
N ALA A 273 29.78 2.23 10.93
CA ALA A 273 29.20 3.27 11.80
C ALA A 273 27.91 3.86 11.22
N LEU A 274 26.93 4.06 12.09
CA LEU A 274 25.64 4.69 11.81
C LEU A 274 25.62 6.11 12.38
N ARG A 275 25.23 7.08 11.55
CA ARG A 275 24.82 8.40 12.00
C ARG A 275 23.36 8.35 12.42
N VAL A 276 23.09 8.70 13.68
CA VAL A 276 21.73 8.86 14.21
C VAL A 276 21.44 10.35 14.33
N ARG A 277 20.44 10.84 13.58
CA ARG A 277 20.04 12.24 13.58
C ARG A 277 18.73 12.44 14.37
N SER A 278 18.68 13.50 15.17
CA SER A 278 17.46 13.93 15.84
C SER A 278 16.74 14.97 15.00
N LYS A 279 15.44 14.75 14.77
CA LYS A 279 14.53 15.74 14.20
C LYS A 279 13.75 16.50 15.28
N TYR A 280 14.01 16.24 16.58
CA TYR A 280 13.43 17.03 17.67
C TYR A 280 13.98 18.45 17.66
N ASP A 281 13.12 19.44 17.93
CA ASP A 281 13.49 20.85 18.02
C ASP A 281 13.98 21.28 19.41
N MET A 282 13.44 20.68 20.47
CA MET A 282 13.66 21.18 21.84
C MET A 282 14.11 20.11 22.84
N CYS A 283 13.82 18.84 22.62
CA CYS A 283 14.20 17.77 23.53
C CYS A 283 15.39 16.96 23.02
N ASN A 284 16.24 16.55 23.96
CA ASN A 284 17.22 15.50 23.74
C ASN A 284 16.50 14.16 23.51
N SER A 285 17.11 13.26 22.76
CA SER A 285 16.64 11.86 22.64
C SER A 285 17.09 11.00 23.83
N ASP A 286 17.12 11.57 25.03
CA ASP A 286 17.66 10.93 26.22
C ASP A 286 16.82 9.74 26.70
N ASN A 287 15.55 9.60 26.32
CA ASN A 287 14.72 8.40 26.55
C ASN A 287 14.70 7.43 25.35
N ILE A 288 15.58 7.61 24.35
CA ILE A 288 15.66 6.73 23.19
C ILE A 288 16.78 5.71 23.34
N ALA A 289 16.49 4.45 23.01
CA ALA A 289 17.47 3.41 22.73
C ALA A 289 17.45 3.04 21.24
N VAL A 290 18.61 2.72 20.69
CA VAL A 290 18.75 2.27 19.30
C VAL A 290 19.02 0.78 19.30
N GLN A 291 18.25 0.07 18.49
CA GLN A 291 18.35 -1.36 18.30
C GLN A 291 18.56 -1.69 16.83
N TRP A 292 19.22 -2.81 16.55
CA TRP A 292 19.53 -3.23 15.19
C TRP A 292 19.45 -4.75 15.04
N ARG A 293 19.32 -5.22 13.81
CA ARG A 293 19.51 -6.63 13.41
C ARG A 293 19.90 -6.72 11.93
N LEU A 294 20.50 -7.85 11.55
CA LEU A 294 20.77 -8.17 10.14
C LEU A 294 19.67 -9.06 9.58
N LEU A 295 19.27 -8.78 8.35
CA LEU A 295 18.32 -9.58 7.59
C LEU A 295 19.00 -10.21 6.38
N LEU A 296 18.70 -11.47 6.13
CA LEU A 296 19.05 -12.23 4.93
C LEU A 296 17.76 -12.75 4.30
N ASN A 297 17.43 -12.32 3.08
CA ASN A 297 16.16 -12.59 2.41
C ASN A 297 14.94 -12.29 3.32
N GLY A 298 15.02 -11.17 4.05
CA GLY A 298 13.97 -10.77 5.00
C GLY A 298 13.91 -11.58 6.30
N ARG A 299 14.79 -12.59 6.50
CA ARG A 299 14.90 -13.37 7.74
C ARG A 299 16.00 -12.81 8.65
N PRO A 300 15.75 -12.64 9.95
CA PRO A 300 16.79 -12.27 10.92
C PRO A 300 17.93 -13.29 11.00
N VAL A 301 19.17 -12.78 11.06
CA VAL A 301 20.38 -13.60 11.24
C VAL A 301 20.69 -13.77 12.74
N VAL A 302 20.91 -15.02 13.18
CA VAL A 302 21.08 -15.39 14.60
C VAL A 302 22.54 -15.20 15.07
N GLN A 303 22.66 -14.96 16.39
CA GLN A 303 23.75 -14.35 17.14
C GLN A 303 25.11 -15.05 17.17
N GLU A 304 25.20 -16.38 17.07
CA GLU A 304 26.45 -17.11 17.41
C GLU A 304 27.68 -16.62 16.62
N ALA A 305 27.49 -16.05 15.42
CA ALA A 305 28.53 -15.49 14.57
C ALA A 305 28.83 -13.98 14.76
N LEU A 306 27.97 -13.21 15.45
CA LEU A 306 28.11 -11.75 15.60
C LEU A 306 28.90 -11.32 16.85
N GLY A 307 29.32 -12.26 17.70
CA GLY A 307 30.07 -12.01 18.94
C GLY A 307 29.20 -11.74 20.18
N PRO A 308 29.79 -11.40 21.35
CA PRO A 308 29.07 -11.24 22.62
C PRO A 308 28.34 -9.89 22.68
N VAL A 309 27.25 -9.74 21.91
CA VAL A 309 26.34 -8.58 21.98
C VAL A 309 25.11 -8.97 22.80
N PRO A 310 24.68 -8.19 23.80
CA PRO A 310 23.44 -8.48 24.52
C PRO A 310 22.24 -8.44 23.56
N ALA A 311 21.55 -9.57 23.40
CA ALA A 311 20.24 -9.60 22.78
C ALA A 311 19.20 -9.10 23.79
N VAL A 312 18.28 -8.25 23.35
CA VAL A 312 17.15 -7.85 24.18
C VAL A 312 16.00 -8.80 23.92
N PRO A 313 15.54 -9.56 24.93
CA PRO A 313 14.28 -10.26 24.83
C PRO A 313 13.22 -9.21 24.52
N LEU A 314 12.42 -9.43 23.47
CA LEU A 314 11.32 -8.53 23.18
C LEU A 314 10.47 -8.41 24.46
N ALA A 315 10.46 -7.24 25.09
CA ALA A 315 9.54 -6.96 26.19
C ALA A 315 8.17 -6.84 25.57
N ALA A 316 7.58 -7.99 25.20
CA ALA A 316 6.46 -8.16 24.27
C ALA A 316 6.13 -6.81 23.63
N ALA A 317 6.97 -6.37 22.68
CA ALA A 317 6.59 -5.24 21.87
C ALA A 317 5.37 -5.79 21.17
N ARG A 318 4.21 -5.53 21.79
CA ARG A 318 2.95 -5.77 21.14
C ARG A 318 3.20 -5.07 19.81
N PRO A 319 2.88 -5.69 18.67
CA PRO A 319 2.43 -4.86 17.56
C PRO A 319 1.42 -3.82 18.11
N PRO A 320 0.85 -2.92 17.33
CA PRO A 320 -0.49 -2.50 17.68
C PRO A 320 -1.43 -3.74 17.68
N VAL A 321 -1.26 -4.67 18.63
CA VAL A 321 -2.35 -5.39 19.27
C VAL A 321 -3.09 -4.25 19.93
N VAL A 322 -4.08 -3.78 19.20
CA VAL A 322 -5.35 -3.41 19.79
C VAL A 322 -5.62 -4.47 20.85
N THR A 323 -5.26 -4.18 22.09
CA THR A 323 -5.79 -4.95 23.19
C THR A 323 -7.28 -4.78 23.08
N GLU A 324 -7.99 -5.90 22.94
CA GLU A 324 -9.38 -6.03 23.36
C GLU A 324 -9.43 -5.54 24.81
N ALA A 325 -9.67 -4.24 24.99
CA ALA A 325 -10.49 -3.82 26.09
C ALA A 325 -11.91 -4.21 25.71
N ASP A 326 -12.63 -4.88 26.60
CA ASP A 326 -14.03 -5.25 26.51
C ASP A 326 -14.93 -4.06 26.12
N GLY A 327 -14.90 -3.70 24.84
CA GLY A 327 -15.85 -2.83 24.16
C GLY A 327 -16.91 -3.72 23.52
N PRO A 328 -18.19 -3.30 23.52
CA PRO A 328 -19.28 -4.13 23.00
C PRO A 328 -18.99 -4.50 21.55
N ALA A 329 -19.01 -5.81 21.25
CA ALA A 329 -19.37 -6.53 20.01
C ALA A 329 -19.11 -5.95 18.59
N ASN A 330 -18.42 -4.83 18.38
CA ASN A 330 -18.36 -4.16 17.08
C ASN A 330 -17.33 -4.74 16.09
N ASN A 331 -16.47 -5.66 16.54
CA ASN A 331 -15.70 -6.53 15.63
C ASN A 331 -16.59 -7.54 14.86
N ALA A 332 -17.90 -7.56 15.11
CA ALA A 332 -18.87 -8.30 14.30
C ALA A 332 -19.27 -7.58 12.99
N LEU A 333 -19.02 -6.27 12.86
CA LEU A 333 -19.47 -5.44 11.71
C LEU A 333 -18.77 -5.82 10.40
N VAL A 334 -17.54 -6.31 10.47
CA VAL A 334 -16.70 -6.65 9.32
C VAL A 334 -16.06 -8.05 9.43
N GLY A 335 -16.63 -8.94 10.26
CA GLY A 335 -16.21 -10.35 10.33
C GLY A 335 -14.80 -10.63 10.87
N ASN A 336 -14.06 -9.64 11.38
CA ASN A 336 -12.66 -9.79 11.76
C ASN A 336 -12.48 -10.05 13.26
N ARG A 337 -12.84 -11.26 13.73
CA ARG A 337 -12.54 -11.71 15.09
C ARG A 337 -11.18 -12.43 15.17
N GLY A 338 -10.28 -11.91 16.00
CA GLY A 338 -9.57 -12.71 17.01
C GLY A 338 -8.40 -13.63 16.59
N ALA A 339 -7.70 -13.40 15.50
CA ALA A 339 -6.41 -14.07 15.22
C ALA A 339 -5.32 -13.06 14.82
N ALA A 340 -4.05 -13.43 14.93
CA ALA A 340 -2.93 -12.54 14.64
C ALA A 340 -3.08 -11.87 13.25
N ALA A 341 -2.97 -10.54 13.23
CA ALA A 341 -2.83 -9.77 12.01
C ALA A 341 -1.56 -10.20 11.25
N ALA A 342 -1.44 -9.80 9.99
CA ALA A 342 -0.21 -9.99 9.24
C ALA A 342 1.02 -9.57 10.07
N GLY A 343 2.04 -10.43 10.10
CA GLY A 343 3.20 -10.21 10.94
C GLY A 343 4.42 -10.99 10.43
N PRO A 344 5.62 -10.68 10.96
CA PRO A 344 6.84 -11.37 10.58
C PRO A 344 6.74 -12.86 10.94
N LEU A 345 7.18 -13.74 10.03
CA LEU A 345 7.22 -15.18 10.28
C LEU A 345 8.25 -15.57 11.35
N VAL A 346 9.34 -14.80 11.41
CA VAL A 346 10.44 -14.98 12.36
C VAL A 346 10.87 -13.61 12.87
N ASP A 347 10.84 -13.40 14.19
CA ASP A 347 11.32 -12.14 14.78
C ASP A 347 12.83 -12.15 15.03
N GLY A 348 13.41 -13.28 15.46
CA GLY A 348 14.86 -13.44 15.62
C GLY A 348 15.55 -12.49 16.59
N GLY A 349 14.79 -11.70 17.36
CA GLY A 349 15.29 -10.78 18.37
C GLY A 349 15.93 -9.51 17.81
N TRP A 350 16.32 -8.62 18.72
CA TRP A 350 16.96 -7.34 18.43
C TRP A 350 18.19 -7.16 19.32
N TYR A 351 19.23 -6.54 18.77
CA TYR A 351 20.44 -6.20 19.50
C TYR A 351 20.40 -4.73 19.91
N ASP A 352 20.75 -4.44 21.16
CA ASP A 352 21.01 -3.07 21.58
C ASP A 352 22.34 -2.59 21.00
N MET A 353 22.41 -1.30 20.68
CA MET A 353 23.70 -0.64 20.47
C MET A 353 24.47 -0.57 21.80
N PRO A 354 25.73 -1.03 21.86
CA PRO A 354 26.51 -1.05 23.10
C PRO A 354 26.85 0.37 23.59
N GLY A 355 26.80 0.55 24.91
CA GLY A 355 27.10 1.80 25.61
C GLY A 355 25.96 2.21 26.54
N ASP A 356 26.22 2.26 27.85
CA ASP A 356 25.23 2.48 28.93
C ASP A 356 24.55 3.87 28.96
N ALA A 357 24.73 4.71 27.94
CA ALA A 357 24.09 6.01 27.89
C ALA A 357 23.12 6.05 26.71
N ALA A 358 21.94 6.61 26.96
CA ALA A 358 21.06 7.11 25.93
C ALA A 358 21.82 7.56 24.69
N VAL A 359 21.29 7.27 23.50
CA VAL A 359 21.71 8.00 22.31
C VAL A 359 21.20 9.42 22.51
N ASN A 360 21.94 10.21 23.29
CA ASN A 360 21.59 11.57 23.70
C ASN A 360 21.97 12.47 22.54
N VAL A 361 21.18 12.37 21.47
CA VAL A 361 21.31 13.25 20.32
C VAL A 361 20.71 14.59 20.73
N PRO A 362 21.48 15.69 20.68
CA PRO A 362 20.92 17.00 20.94
C PRO A 362 19.84 17.34 19.90
N PRO A 363 18.92 18.28 20.20
CA PRO A 363 17.90 18.70 19.25
C PRO A 363 18.53 19.16 17.94
N ARG A 364 17.96 18.73 16.80
CA ARG A 364 18.49 18.97 15.45
C ARG A 364 19.97 18.56 15.27
N GLY A 365 20.49 17.71 16.15
CA GLY A 365 21.86 17.22 16.13
C GLY A 365 21.99 15.82 15.54
N ALA A 366 23.23 15.33 15.56
CA ALA A 366 23.55 13.96 15.16
C ALA A 366 24.65 13.39 16.06
N VAL A 367 24.64 12.07 16.24
CA VAL A 367 25.75 11.32 16.84
C VAL A 367 26.11 10.15 15.95
N GLU A 368 27.36 9.70 16.01
CA GLU A 368 27.81 8.52 15.31
C GLU A 368 27.93 7.36 16.28
N LEU A 369 27.31 6.23 15.94
CA LEU A 369 27.34 4.99 16.70
C LEU A 369 28.03 3.92 15.87
N THR A 370 29.07 3.33 16.41
CA THR A 370 29.76 2.19 15.79
C THR A 370 28.99 0.90 16.11
N LEU A 371 28.69 0.09 15.10
CA LEU A 371 28.11 -1.22 15.31
C LEU A 371 29.09 -2.10 16.11
N PRO A 372 28.61 -2.95 17.04
CA PRO A 372 29.48 -3.84 17.81
C PRO A 372 30.16 -4.92 16.95
N ALA A 373 29.55 -5.29 15.82
CA ALA A 373 30.08 -6.30 14.91
C ALA A 373 31.01 -5.67 13.86
N THR A 374 32.15 -6.29 13.60
CA THR A 374 33.04 -5.89 12.50
C THR A 374 32.38 -6.19 11.16
N ALA A 375 32.76 -5.47 10.10
CA ALA A 375 32.26 -5.77 8.75
C ALA A 375 32.56 -7.22 8.32
N ALA A 376 33.70 -7.78 8.77
CA ALA A 376 34.06 -9.18 8.56
C ALA A 376 33.14 -10.15 9.32
N ALA A 377 32.83 -9.90 10.60
CA ALA A 377 31.92 -10.74 11.37
C ALA A 377 30.48 -10.68 10.81
N MET A 378 30.03 -9.51 10.35
CA MET A 378 28.74 -9.38 9.67
C MET A 378 28.70 -10.19 8.36
N SER A 379 29.77 -10.10 7.56
CA SER A 379 29.94 -10.89 6.32
C SER A 379 29.95 -12.40 6.61
N GLU A 380 30.67 -12.82 7.66
CA GLU A 380 30.76 -14.23 8.09
C GLU A 380 29.40 -14.74 8.58
N ALA A 381 28.68 -13.97 9.40
CA ALA A 381 27.35 -14.31 9.88
C ALA A 381 26.33 -14.45 8.74
N LEU A 382 26.35 -13.52 7.78
CA LEU A 382 25.50 -13.58 6.58
C LEU A 382 25.85 -14.80 5.71
N THR A 383 27.14 -15.10 5.55
CA THR A 383 27.62 -16.26 4.78
C THR A 383 27.26 -17.57 5.47
N ALA A 384 27.41 -17.65 6.79
CA ALA A 384 27.03 -18.81 7.58
C ALA A 384 25.52 -19.01 7.58
N ALA A 385 24.72 -17.95 7.69
CA ALA A 385 23.26 -18.01 7.57
C ALA A 385 22.83 -18.47 6.17
N ALA A 386 23.46 -17.97 5.11
CA ALA A 386 23.21 -18.43 3.75
C ALA A 386 23.57 -19.91 3.57
N ALA A 387 24.71 -20.36 4.14
CA ALA A 387 25.14 -21.75 4.12
C ALA A 387 24.24 -22.67 4.95
N ALA A 388 23.78 -22.22 6.12
CA ALA A 388 22.87 -22.97 6.99
C ALA A 388 21.48 -23.09 6.37
N ALA A 389 20.97 -22.00 5.78
CA ALA A 389 19.75 -22.03 4.99
C ALA A 389 19.93 -23.07 3.86
N ALA A 390 21.02 -22.99 3.10
CA ALA A 390 21.31 -23.92 2.03
C ALA A 390 21.43 -25.39 2.49
N ALA A 391 22.05 -25.65 3.64
CA ALA A 391 22.18 -26.98 4.22
C ALA A 391 20.82 -27.51 4.72
N SER A 392 19.99 -26.66 5.32
CA SER A 392 18.62 -26.99 5.71
C SER A 392 17.78 -27.38 4.48
N ALA A 393 17.97 -26.66 3.36
CA ALA A 393 17.36 -27.03 2.09
C ALA A 393 17.80 -28.43 1.64
N ALA A 394 19.12 -28.69 1.62
CA ALA A 394 19.67 -29.97 1.21
C ALA A 394 19.22 -31.13 2.12
N ALA A 395 19.15 -30.91 3.43
CA ALA A 395 18.67 -31.90 4.39
C ALA A 395 17.18 -32.21 4.18
N ALA A 396 16.34 -31.18 3.96
CA ALA A 396 14.93 -31.36 3.62
C ALA A 396 14.77 -32.29 2.40
N MET A 397 15.62 -32.15 1.37
CA MET A 397 15.61 -33.01 0.18
C MET A 397 15.97 -34.48 0.44
N THR A 398 16.75 -34.80 1.49
CA THR A 398 17.19 -36.19 1.77
C THR A 398 16.23 -37.01 2.64
N THR A 399 15.26 -36.38 3.30
CA THR A 399 14.41 -37.03 4.31
C THR A 399 13.12 -37.65 3.78
N GLY A 400 12.84 -37.55 2.47
CA GLY A 400 11.68 -38.19 1.84
C GLY A 400 10.32 -37.68 2.32
N SER A 401 10.25 -36.51 2.96
CA SER A 401 8.99 -35.86 3.33
C SER A 401 8.30 -35.24 2.10
N PRO A 402 7.00 -34.88 2.16
CA PRO A 402 6.35 -34.09 1.10
C PRO A 402 7.11 -32.80 0.74
N SER A 403 7.83 -32.20 1.71
CA SER A 403 8.75 -31.07 1.48
C SER A 403 10.03 -31.48 0.72
N ALA A 404 10.51 -32.72 0.88
CA ALA A 404 11.57 -33.28 0.05
C ALA A 404 11.14 -33.48 -1.42
N LEU A 405 9.87 -33.80 -1.64
CA LEU A 405 9.26 -34.01 -2.97
C LEU A 405 9.06 -32.70 -3.74
N ILE A 406 8.84 -31.58 -3.05
CA ILE A 406 8.56 -30.26 -3.66
C ILE A 406 9.81 -29.38 -3.73
N ALA A 407 10.78 -29.57 -2.84
CA ALA A 407 12.11 -28.99 -2.99
C ALA A 407 12.83 -29.46 -4.27
N ALA A 408 12.34 -30.53 -4.93
CA ALA A 408 12.76 -31.02 -6.23
C ALA A 408 12.21 -30.20 -7.44
N VAL A 409 11.58 -29.04 -7.22
CA VAL A 409 10.94 -28.19 -8.27
C VAL A 409 11.87 -27.19 -8.96
N GLY A 410 13.03 -26.87 -8.38
CA GLY A 410 14.01 -25.91 -8.90
C GLY A 410 14.89 -26.34 -10.09
N GLY A 411 14.32 -26.64 -11.27
CA GLY A 411 15.05 -26.98 -12.51
C GLY A 411 16.40 -26.26 -12.66
N ALA A 412 17.51 -27.02 -12.73
CA ALA A 412 18.84 -26.48 -12.99
C ALA A 412 19.22 -26.76 -14.45
N ASP A 413 19.46 -25.70 -15.22
CA ASP A 413 20.04 -25.81 -16.55
C ASP A 413 21.50 -26.31 -16.44
N ALA A 414 21.82 -27.40 -17.12
CA ALA A 414 23.13 -28.04 -17.01
C ALA A 414 24.25 -27.34 -17.83
N ASP A 415 23.93 -26.26 -18.57
CA ASP A 415 24.81 -25.73 -19.62
C ASP A 415 25.07 -24.21 -19.58
N ALA A 416 24.82 -23.52 -18.46
CA ALA A 416 25.09 -22.09 -18.33
C ALA A 416 26.49 -21.80 -17.74
N GLY A 417 27.35 -21.19 -18.56
CA GLY A 417 28.68 -20.71 -18.18
C GLY A 417 28.68 -19.70 -17.02
N SER A 418 29.82 -19.64 -16.34
CA SER A 418 30.11 -18.82 -15.15
C SER A 418 29.58 -17.38 -15.20
N GLY A 419 28.79 -16.94 -14.20
CA GLY A 419 28.67 -15.50 -13.95
C GLY A 419 27.60 -14.99 -12.98
N SER A 420 26.43 -15.62 -12.82
CA SER A 420 25.33 -15.02 -12.03
C SER A 420 25.16 -15.70 -10.66
N ALA A 421 25.53 -15.00 -9.59
CA ALA A 421 25.26 -15.44 -8.22
C ALA A 421 23.75 -15.31 -7.92
N ALA A 422 23.18 -16.25 -7.16
CA ALA A 422 21.83 -16.10 -6.61
C ALA A 422 21.79 -14.76 -5.85
N ARG A 423 20.84 -13.87 -6.18
CA ARG A 423 20.69 -12.58 -5.49
C ARG A 423 20.14 -12.82 -4.09
N VAL A 424 21.05 -13.12 -3.18
CA VAL A 424 20.80 -13.06 -1.75
C VAL A 424 20.70 -11.58 -1.38
N GLU A 425 19.56 -11.19 -0.84
CA GLU A 425 19.35 -9.81 -0.42
C GLU A 425 19.61 -9.69 1.07
N ALA A 426 20.41 -8.73 1.46
CA ALA A 426 20.70 -8.51 2.87
C ALA A 426 20.58 -7.03 3.23
N HIS A 427 20.08 -6.80 4.43
CA HIS A 427 19.80 -5.46 4.94
C HIS A 427 20.22 -5.33 6.40
N LEU A 428 20.54 -4.11 6.78
CA LEU A 428 20.51 -3.72 8.18
C LEU A 428 19.11 -3.19 8.49
N GLU A 429 18.52 -3.66 9.58
CA GLU A 429 17.29 -3.11 10.10
C GLU A 429 17.57 -2.43 11.44
N THR A 430 17.09 -1.19 11.61
CA THR A 430 17.28 -0.38 12.81
C THR A 430 15.96 0.13 13.36
N ARG A 431 15.89 0.30 14.69
CA ARG A 431 14.75 0.97 15.33
C ARG A 431 15.19 1.82 16.51
N ALA A 432 14.46 2.92 16.72
CA ALA A 432 14.53 3.76 17.90
C ALA A 432 13.32 3.46 18.79
N VAL A 433 13.57 3.11 20.06
CA VAL A 433 12.53 2.72 21.02
C VAL A 433 12.59 3.55 22.30
N LEU A 434 11.45 3.74 22.96
CA LEU A 434 11.41 4.34 24.30
C LEU A 434 12.06 3.41 25.33
N ARG A 435 12.99 3.91 26.15
CA ARG A 435 13.58 3.11 27.24
C ARG A 435 12.64 2.98 28.43
N THR A 436 11.98 4.07 28.78
CA THR A 436 10.98 4.11 29.85
C THR A 436 9.64 4.57 29.31
N ALA A 437 8.56 4.13 29.96
CA ALA A 437 7.22 4.59 29.64
C ALA A 437 7.11 6.12 29.78
N THR A 438 6.23 6.70 28.96
CA THR A 438 5.86 8.10 28.99
C THR A 438 4.38 8.21 29.29
N SER A 439 3.84 9.43 29.39
CA SER A 439 2.39 9.61 29.52
C SER A 439 1.62 9.09 28.31
N TRP A 440 2.26 8.94 27.14
CA TRP A 440 1.58 8.64 25.87
C TRP A 440 1.90 7.28 25.26
N ALA A 441 2.93 6.59 25.74
CA ALA A 441 3.29 5.26 25.28
C ALA A 441 4.12 4.50 26.32
N ASP A 442 4.01 3.18 26.30
CA ASP A 442 4.77 2.28 27.17
C ASP A 442 6.27 2.24 26.79
N ALA A 443 7.09 1.72 27.71
CA ALA A 443 8.47 1.38 27.40
C ALA A 443 8.52 0.37 26.25
N GLY A 444 9.49 0.51 25.35
CA GLY A 444 9.63 -0.33 24.15
C GLY A 444 8.84 0.17 22.93
N HIS A 445 8.02 1.23 23.05
CA HIS A 445 7.33 1.82 21.90
C HIS A 445 8.32 2.26 20.83
N VAL A 446 8.08 1.83 19.59
CA VAL A 446 8.92 2.15 18.43
C VAL A 446 8.52 3.52 17.88
N VAL A 447 9.43 4.50 17.97
CA VAL A 447 9.23 5.86 17.42
C VAL A 447 9.77 6.00 16.01
N CYS A 448 10.81 5.23 15.67
CA CYS A 448 11.36 5.12 14.32
C CYS A 448 11.78 3.68 14.05
N HIS A 449 11.58 3.24 12.83
CA HIS A 449 12.02 1.94 12.33
C HIS A 449 12.52 2.22 10.91
N GLN A 450 13.74 1.84 10.56
CA GLN A 450 14.31 2.04 9.21
C GLN A 450 15.11 0.82 8.71
N GLN A 451 15.02 0.49 7.43
CA GLN A 451 15.82 -0.55 6.78
C GLN A 451 16.81 0.12 5.85
N LEU A 452 18.07 -0.23 6.01
CA LEU A 452 19.18 0.34 5.29
C LEU A 452 19.81 -0.75 4.41
N PRO A 453 20.17 -0.44 3.15
CA PRO A 453 21.02 -1.33 2.38
C PRO A 453 22.34 -1.53 3.14
N LEU A 454 22.96 -2.70 2.98
CA LEU A 454 24.24 -2.96 3.60
C LEU A 454 25.33 -1.98 3.11
N PRO A 455 26.28 -1.60 3.98
CA PRO A 455 27.37 -0.74 3.59
C PRO A 455 28.36 -1.54 2.72
N GLN A 456 29.10 -0.86 1.84
CA GLN A 456 30.02 -1.49 0.89
C GLN A 456 31.09 -2.40 1.54
N GLN A 457 31.43 -2.17 2.81
CA GLN A 457 32.39 -2.96 3.58
C GLN A 457 31.88 -4.37 3.93
N VAL A 458 30.56 -4.57 3.98
CA VAL A 458 29.93 -5.86 4.27
C VAL A 458 29.62 -6.52 2.93
N SER A 459 30.33 -7.60 2.64
CA SER A 459 30.13 -8.37 1.41
C SER A 459 29.62 -9.75 1.77
N LEU A 460 28.63 -10.23 1.03
CA LEU A 460 28.37 -11.66 0.96
C LEU A 460 29.52 -12.26 0.14
N ASP A 461 30.35 -13.10 0.76
CA ASP A 461 31.44 -13.76 0.05
C ASP A 461 30.90 -14.61 -1.11
N ALA A 462 31.69 -14.76 -2.18
CA ALA A 462 31.38 -15.64 -3.31
C ALA A 462 31.15 -17.13 -2.90
N ALA A 463 31.40 -17.48 -1.63
CA ALA A 463 31.03 -18.75 -1.03
C ALA A 463 29.51 -18.95 -0.84
N ALA A 464 28.72 -17.89 -0.65
CA ALA A 464 27.25 -17.98 -0.70
C ALA A 464 26.77 -18.42 -2.10
N SER A 465 27.51 -18.02 -3.14
CA SER A 465 27.36 -18.49 -4.52
C SER A 465 27.74 -19.97 -4.68
N SER A 466 28.70 -20.47 -3.89
CA SER A 466 29.18 -21.87 -3.92
C SER A 466 28.24 -22.85 -3.20
N ALA A 467 27.59 -22.44 -2.10
CA ALA A 467 26.55 -23.21 -1.43
C ALA A 467 25.30 -23.34 -2.32
N SER A 468 24.91 -22.25 -2.99
CA SER A 468 23.87 -22.29 -4.04
C SER A 468 24.29 -23.19 -5.23
N GLN A 469 25.57 -23.21 -5.62
CA GLN A 469 26.09 -24.13 -6.64
C GLN A 469 26.17 -25.60 -6.18
N GLN A 470 26.38 -25.88 -4.89
CA GLN A 470 26.31 -27.23 -4.35
C GLN A 470 24.87 -27.72 -4.26
N LEU A 471 23.93 -26.85 -3.87
CA LEU A 471 22.49 -27.12 -3.92
C LEU A 471 22.01 -27.39 -5.33
N CYS A 472 22.34 -26.55 -6.32
CA CYS A 472 21.97 -26.80 -7.71
C CYS A 472 22.55 -28.11 -8.27
N ARG A 473 23.77 -28.49 -7.83
CA ARG A 473 24.37 -29.79 -8.21
C ARG A 473 23.67 -30.97 -7.54
N ALA A 474 23.33 -30.86 -6.26
CA ALA A 474 22.55 -31.87 -5.53
C ALA A 474 21.13 -32.00 -6.12
N PHE A 475 20.54 -30.88 -6.50
CA PHE A 475 19.25 -30.79 -7.16
C PHE A 475 19.28 -31.40 -8.57
N ALA A 476 20.23 -31.02 -9.42
CA ALA A 476 20.41 -31.60 -10.75
C ALA A 476 20.67 -33.12 -10.66
N ALA A 477 21.39 -33.57 -9.63
CA ALA A 477 21.59 -34.98 -9.34
C ALA A 477 20.29 -35.67 -8.86
N ALA A 478 19.46 -35.01 -8.04
CA ALA A 478 18.16 -35.52 -7.60
C ALA A 478 17.15 -35.61 -8.75
N LEU A 479 17.07 -34.58 -9.62
CA LEU A 479 16.32 -34.61 -10.88
C LEU A 479 16.79 -35.75 -11.80
N SER A 480 18.11 -35.93 -11.94
CA SER A 480 18.67 -37.04 -12.73
C SER A 480 18.36 -38.41 -12.12
N ALA A 481 18.13 -38.49 -10.80
CA ALA A 481 17.78 -39.71 -10.08
C ALA A 481 16.29 -40.07 -10.13
N LEU A 482 15.40 -39.10 -10.41
CA LEU A 482 13.96 -39.32 -10.60
C LEU A 482 13.62 -40.12 -11.88
N GLY A 483 14.63 -40.42 -12.71
CA GLY A 483 14.46 -41.17 -13.95
C GLY A 483 13.79 -40.34 -15.06
N PRO A 484 13.82 -40.82 -16.32
CA PRO A 484 13.22 -40.13 -17.45
C PRO A 484 11.69 -40.33 -17.47
N GLU A 485 10.97 -39.81 -16.49
CA GLU A 485 9.51 -39.69 -16.63
C GLU A 485 9.19 -38.46 -17.47
N SER A 486 8.86 -38.70 -18.75
CA SER A 486 8.51 -37.66 -19.70
C SER A 486 7.11 -37.12 -19.43
N LEU A 487 6.95 -35.79 -19.48
CA LEU A 487 5.64 -35.18 -19.65
C LEU A 487 5.00 -35.66 -20.96
N ARG A 488 3.73 -36.06 -20.89
CA ARG A 488 2.88 -36.29 -22.04
C ARG A 488 2.21 -34.99 -22.41
N CYS A 489 2.32 -34.60 -23.67
CA CYS A 489 1.67 -33.44 -24.24
C CYS A 489 0.63 -33.90 -25.26
N GLU A 490 -0.64 -33.63 -24.97
CA GLU A 490 -1.76 -33.97 -25.83
C GLU A 490 -2.54 -32.70 -26.17
N GLN A 491 -2.75 -32.44 -27.45
CA GLN A 491 -3.58 -31.33 -27.89
C GLN A 491 -4.91 -31.88 -28.39
N ASP A 492 -6.02 -31.40 -27.82
CA ASP A 492 -7.36 -31.76 -28.26
C ASP A 492 -7.64 -31.12 -29.63
N PRO A 493 -7.88 -31.91 -30.69
CA PRO A 493 -8.16 -31.38 -32.02
C PRO A 493 -9.44 -30.54 -32.11
N ALA A 494 -10.40 -30.73 -31.20
CA ALA A 494 -11.68 -30.04 -31.22
C ALA A 494 -11.62 -28.70 -30.47
N SER A 495 -11.08 -28.70 -29.24
CA SER A 495 -11.01 -27.49 -28.41
C SER A 495 -9.71 -26.72 -28.56
N GLY A 496 -8.68 -27.29 -29.18
CA GLY A 496 -7.32 -26.71 -29.25
C GLY A 496 -6.54 -26.78 -27.93
N THR A 497 -7.18 -27.22 -26.85
CA THR A 497 -6.61 -27.29 -25.49
C THR A 497 -5.38 -28.18 -25.45
N VAL A 498 -4.29 -27.67 -24.88
CA VAL A 498 -3.07 -28.44 -24.64
C VAL A 498 -3.09 -28.97 -23.20
N THR A 499 -2.99 -30.29 -23.06
CA THR A 499 -2.93 -30.98 -21.77
C THR A 499 -1.55 -31.59 -21.58
N LEU A 500 -0.89 -31.17 -20.50
CA LEU A 500 0.40 -31.68 -20.05
C LEU A 500 0.18 -32.53 -18.82
N SER A 501 0.59 -33.81 -18.89
CA SER A 501 0.38 -34.75 -17.79
C SER A 501 1.55 -35.70 -17.56
N GLY A 502 1.66 -36.22 -16.33
CA GLY A 502 2.70 -37.18 -15.94
C GLY A 502 3.73 -36.57 -15.01
N GLY A 503 4.99 -36.93 -15.19
CA GLY A 503 6.04 -36.62 -14.22
C GLY A 503 5.87 -37.38 -12.89
N PRO A 504 6.90 -37.34 -12.03
CA PRO A 504 6.99 -38.17 -10.83
C PRO A 504 5.88 -37.90 -9.79
N TYR A 505 5.16 -36.79 -9.92
CA TYR A 505 4.19 -36.32 -8.93
C TYR A 505 2.76 -36.27 -9.47
N GLY A 506 2.50 -36.84 -10.65
CA GLY A 506 1.16 -36.81 -11.25
C GLY A 506 0.70 -35.38 -11.54
N LEU A 507 1.52 -34.65 -12.30
CA LEU A 507 1.20 -33.31 -12.79
C LEU A 507 0.05 -33.38 -13.78
N LEU A 508 -0.83 -32.37 -13.74
CA LEU A 508 -1.79 -32.03 -14.76
C LEU A 508 -1.81 -30.51 -14.92
N VAL A 509 -1.49 -30.04 -16.13
CA VAL A 509 -1.64 -28.63 -16.52
C VAL A 509 -2.44 -28.59 -17.82
N ARG A 510 -3.50 -27.78 -17.86
CA ARG A 510 -4.31 -27.57 -19.07
C ARG A 510 -4.24 -26.11 -19.48
N ILE A 511 -3.84 -25.87 -20.73
CA ILE A 511 -3.82 -24.55 -21.36
C ILE A 511 -4.94 -24.51 -22.40
N GLY A 512 -5.90 -23.62 -22.19
CA GLY A 512 -7.15 -23.61 -22.95
C GLY A 512 -7.00 -23.10 -24.37
N GLY A 513 -7.57 -23.82 -25.35
CA GLY A 513 -7.57 -23.39 -26.75
C GLY A 513 -8.51 -22.24 -27.09
N GLY A 514 -9.41 -21.87 -26.16
CA GLY A 514 -10.24 -20.67 -26.28
C GLY A 514 -9.75 -19.47 -25.46
N SER A 515 -8.88 -19.70 -24.47
CA SER A 515 -8.42 -18.67 -23.51
C SER A 515 -6.94 -18.33 -23.66
N GLY A 516 -6.10 -19.27 -24.12
CA GLY A 516 -4.64 -19.16 -24.08
C GLY A 516 -4.04 -19.22 -22.67
N CYS A 517 -4.88 -19.40 -21.65
CA CYS A 517 -4.55 -19.32 -20.23
C CYS A 517 -4.40 -20.70 -19.59
N ILE A 518 -3.74 -20.77 -18.43
CA ILE A 518 -3.75 -21.99 -17.61
C ILE A 518 -5.14 -22.13 -16.96
N GLU A 519 -5.93 -23.09 -17.42
CA GLU A 519 -7.30 -23.34 -16.94
C GLU A 519 -7.36 -24.36 -15.81
N SER A 520 -6.36 -25.24 -15.73
CA SER A 520 -6.24 -26.24 -14.68
C SER A 520 -4.78 -26.47 -14.36
N TYR A 521 -4.49 -26.58 -13.06
CA TYR A 521 -3.17 -26.89 -12.55
C TYR A 521 -3.34 -27.74 -11.29
N ALA A 522 -2.96 -29.01 -11.38
CA ALA A 522 -3.07 -29.98 -10.30
C ALA A 522 -1.82 -30.84 -10.21
N VAL A 523 -1.47 -31.27 -9.00
CA VAL A 523 -0.34 -32.16 -8.73
C VAL A 523 -0.80 -33.23 -7.75
N GLY A 524 -0.55 -34.50 -8.06
CA GLY A 524 -0.95 -35.62 -7.21
C GLY A 524 -2.47 -35.69 -6.99
N GLY A 525 -3.26 -35.23 -7.97
CA GLY A 525 -4.71 -35.10 -7.85
C GLY A 525 -5.19 -33.95 -6.95
N CYS A 526 -4.30 -33.08 -6.46
CA CYS A 526 -4.65 -31.90 -5.69
C CYS A 526 -4.67 -30.66 -6.61
N ASP A 527 -5.84 -30.04 -6.78
CA ASP A 527 -5.98 -28.80 -7.55
C ASP A 527 -5.28 -27.64 -6.84
N LEU A 528 -4.46 -26.89 -7.57
CA LEU A 528 -3.79 -25.67 -7.09
C LEU A 528 -4.50 -24.40 -7.56
N LEU A 529 -5.27 -24.51 -8.65
CA LEU A 529 -6.14 -23.46 -9.17
C LEU A 529 -7.61 -23.89 -9.10
N ALA A 530 -8.47 -22.97 -8.65
CA ALA A 530 -9.93 -23.06 -8.67
C ALA A 530 -10.57 -22.18 -9.75
N ALA A 531 -9.80 -21.27 -10.36
CA ALA A 531 -10.17 -20.51 -11.55
C ALA A 531 -8.94 -20.32 -12.45
N PRO A 532 -9.11 -20.07 -13.77
CA PRO A 532 -8.01 -19.87 -14.68
C PRO A 532 -7.06 -18.71 -14.28
N LEU A 533 -5.79 -18.81 -14.69
CA LEU A 533 -4.81 -17.72 -14.55
C LEU A 533 -4.90 -16.81 -15.78
N GLU A 534 -5.57 -15.66 -15.65
CA GLU A 534 -5.94 -14.79 -16.78
C GLU A 534 -5.25 -13.42 -16.68
N PRO A 535 -4.89 -12.78 -17.82
CA PRO A 535 -4.45 -11.39 -17.83
C PRO A 535 -5.49 -10.46 -17.19
N CYS A 536 -5.01 -9.51 -16.39
CA CYS A 536 -5.85 -8.55 -15.68
C CYS A 536 -5.29 -7.14 -15.82
N PHE A 537 -6.16 -6.22 -16.23
CA PHE A 537 -5.85 -4.80 -16.46
C PHE A 537 -6.79 -3.87 -15.69
N PHE A 538 -7.43 -4.38 -14.62
CA PHE A 538 -8.44 -3.68 -13.86
C PHE A 538 -8.28 -3.86 -12.35
N ARG A 539 -8.68 -2.84 -11.58
CA ARG A 539 -8.83 -2.87 -10.13
C ARG A 539 -10.17 -2.24 -9.74
N PRO A 540 -10.85 -2.69 -8.67
CA PRO A 540 -11.97 -1.98 -8.08
C PRO A 540 -11.53 -0.55 -7.75
N VAL A 541 -12.19 0.42 -8.38
CA VAL A 541 -11.74 1.81 -8.35
C VAL A 541 -11.70 2.37 -6.93
N THR A 542 -10.60 3.06 -6.59
CA THR A 542 -10.49 3.77 -5.32
C THR A 542 -11.30 5.06 -5.31
N ASP A 543 -11.47 5.69 -4.15
CA ASP A 543 -12.06 7.03 -4.07
C ASP A 543 -11.26 8.06 -4.90
N ASN A 544 -9.92 7.98 -4.91
CA ASN A 544 -9.07 8.83 -5.74
C ASN A 544 -9.25 8.57 -7.25
N ASP A 545 -9.47 7.31 -7.66
CA ASP A 545 -9.69 6.96 -9.06
C ASP A 545 -10.96 7.62 -9.63
N ARG A 546 -11.95 7.89 -8.77
CA ARG A 546 -13.21 8.60 -9.11
C ARG A 546 -13.02 10.11 -9.23
N GLY A 547 -11.93 10.66 -8.69
CA GLY A 547 -11.63 12.09 -8.74
C GLY A 547 -11.51 12.62 -10.17
N GLY A 548 -12.37 13.56 -10.53
CA GLY A 548 -12.42 14.24 -11.83
C GLY A 548 -13.85 14.60 -12.23
N VAL A 549 -13.98 15.38 -13.30
CA VAL A 549 -15.27 15.76 -13.88
C VAL A 549 -15.24 15.62 -15.40
N CYS A 550 -16.40 15.45 -16.02
CA CYS A 550 -16.60 15.42 -17.48
C CYS A 550 -15.71 14.40 -18.25
N GLY A 551 -15.52 13.21 -17.69
CA GLY A 551 -14.68 12.14 -18.24
C GLY A 551 -13.20 12.26 -17.87
N GLY A 552 -12.84 13.18 -16.97
CA GLY A 552 -11.46 13.44 -16.55
C GLY A 552 -10.91 12.42 -15.54
N SER A 553 -11.77 11.67 -14.84
CA SER A 553 -11.33 10.71 -13.81
C SER A 553 -10.62 9.49 -14.41
N TYR A 554 -9.84 8.76 -13.61
CA TYR A 554 -9.28 7.49 -14.05
C TYR A 554 -10.39 6.44 -14.23
N ALA A 555 -11.32 6.36 -13.27
CA ALA A 555 -12.44 5.43 -13.29
C ALA A 555 -13.30 5.54 -14.55
N ALA A 556 -13.69 6.76 -14.94
CA ALA A 556 -14.48 6.96 -16.17
C ALA A 556 -13.72 6.54 -17.42
N ARG A 557 -12.42 6.84 -17.51
CA ARG A 557 -11.58 6.46 -18.65
C ARG A 557 -11.42 4.94 -18.76
N TRP A 558 -11.20 4.26 -17.64
CA TRP A 558 -11.08 2.80 -17.61
C TRP A 558 -12.39 2.10 -17.97
N ALA A 559 -13.51 2.65 -17.52
CA ALA A 559 -14.82 2.12 -17.87
C ALA A 559 -15.20 2.39 -19.33
N ALA A 560 -14.86 3.57 -19.86
CA ALA A 560 -15.01 3.86 -21.29
C ALA A 560 -14.15 2.92 -22.17
N ALA A 561 -12.97 2.55 -21.67
CA ALA A 561 -12.10 1.55 -22.29
C ALA A 561 -12.55 0.09 -22.00
N GLY A 562 -13.55 -0.14 -21.14
CA GLY A 562 -14.05 -1.45 -20.76
C GLY A 562 -13.03 -2.41 -20.15
N LEU A 563 -12.04 -1.87 -19.42
CA LEU A 563 -10.96 -2.67 -18.83
C LEU A 563 -11.45 -3.67 -17.76
N ASP A 564 -12.59 -3.38 -17.14
CA ASP A 564 -13.26 -4.22 -16.14
C ASP A 564 -13.93 -5.47 -16.73
N ARG A 565 -14.08 -5.54 -18.06
CA ARG A 565 -14.64 -6.71 -18.76
C ARG A 565 -14.03 -6.89 -20.14
N LEU A 566 -12.92 -7.62 -20.18
CA LEU A 566 -12.23 -8.01 -21.41
C LEU A 566 -12.59 -9.45 -21.80
N GLU A 567 -12.77 -9.68 -23.10
CA GLU A 567 -13.07 -10.98 -23.69
C GLU A 567 -12.04 -11.32 -24.78
N VAL A 568 -11.79 -12.61 -24.99
CA VAL A 568 -10.92 -13.08 -26.08
C VAL A 568 -11.60 -12.80 -27.42
N ALA A 569 -10.89 -12.07 -28.28
CA ALA A 569 -11.34 -11.67 -29.61
C ALA A 569 -10.60 -12.45 -30.69
N GLY A 570 -11.32 -13.32 -31.40
CA GLY A 570 -10.76 -14.14 -32.48
C GLY A 570 -10.14 -15.45 -31.98
N PRO A 571 -9.42 -16.17 -32.85
CA PRO A 571 -8.80 -17.44 -32.49
C PRO A 571 -7.60 -17.24 -31.56
N VAL A 572 -7.40 -18.18 -30.63
CA VAL A 572 -6.16 -18.31 -29.86
C VAL A 572 -5.19 -19.19 -30.65
N GLU A 573 -3.97 -18.69 -30.84
CA GLU A 573 -2.89 -19.48 -31.42
C GLU A 573 -2.19 -20.25 -30.30
N LEU A 574 -2.23 -21.58 -30.35
CA LEU A 574 -1.48 -22.45 -29.43
C LEU A 574 -0.53 -23.35 -30.20
N SER A 575 0.72 -23.41 -29.75
CA SER A 575 1.70 -24.40 -30.17
C SER A 575 2.38 -25.02 -28.96
N SER A 576 2.70 -26.31 -29.06
CA SER A 576 3.36 -27.06 -27.98
C SER A 576 4.53 -27.86 -28.51
N GLU A 577 5.64 -27.83 -27.79
CA GLU A 577 6.86 -28.58 -28.09
C GLU A 577 7.30 -29.39 -26.87
N THR A 578 7.51 -30.69 -27.06
CA THR A 578 8.20 -31.57 -26.09
C THR A 578 9.60 -31.88 -26.60
N PRO A 579 10.68 -31.49 -25.90
CA PRO A 579 12.05 -31.80 -26.29
C PRO A 579 12.28 -33.31 -26.36
N ARG A 580 12.93 -33.76 -27.43
CA ARG A 580 13.47 -35.12 -27.53
C ARG A 580 14.86 -35.14 -26.86
N GLY A 581 14.93 -35.36 -25.54
CA GLY A 581 16.20 -35.43 -24.80
C GLY A 581 16.04 -35.34 -23.27
N ALA A 582 17.10 -35.70 -22.52
CA ALA A 582 17.10 -35.75 -21.06
C ALA A 582 16.88 -34.35 -20.44
N GLY A 583 15.67 -34.10 -19.92
CA GLY A 583 15.28 -32.83 -19.30
C GLY A 583 13.77 -32.61 -19.18
N GLY A 584 12.97 -33.17 -20.09
CA GLY A 584 11.52 -33.36 -19.91
C GLY A 584 10.61 -32.11 -19.81
N VAL A 585 11.12 -30.89 -19.97
CA VAL A 585 10.33 -29.64 -19.92
C VAL A 585 9.47 -29.49 -21.18
N ALA A 586 8.17 -29.31 -21.07
CA ALA A 586 7.29 -29.04 -22.20
C ALA A 586 7.05 -27.53 -22.35
N ARG A 587 7.22 -27.00 -23.55
CA ARG A 587 6.98 -25.58 -23.88
C ARG A 587 5.64 -25.44 -24.58
N VAL A 588 4.81 -24.50 -24.13
CA VAL A 588 3.57 -24.11 -24.82
C VAL A 588 3.61 -22.61 -25.07
N CYS A 589 3.46 -22.21 -26.33
CA CYS A 589 3.35 -20.81 -26.72
C CYS A 589 1.89 -20.50 -27.04
N ALA A 590 1.39 -19.39 -26.52
CA ALA A 590 0.03 -18.93 -26.70
C ALA A 590 0.03 -17.47 -27.18
N ALA A 591 -0.81 -17.12 -28.15
CA ALA A 591 -1.04 -15.74 -28.57
C ALA A 591 -2.53 -15.49 -28.81
N TRP A 592 -3.05 -14.39 -28.27
CA TRP A 592 -4.45 -14.00 -28.42
C TRP A 592 -4.64 -12.50 -28.23
N THR A 593 -5.83 -12.03 -28.54
CA THR A 593 -6.21 -10.62 -28.41
C THR A 593 -7.38 -10.50 -27.43
N LEU A 594 -7.32 -9.51 -26.55
CA LEU A 594 -8.40 -9.13 -25.66
C LEU A 594 -9.06 -7.85 -26.17
N ARG A 595 -10.39 -7.81 -26.14
CA ARG A 595 -11.21 -6.62 -26.43
C ARG A 595 -12.31 -6.45 -25.40
N PRO A 596 -12.78 -5.22 -25.16
CA PRO A 596 -13.92 -4.98 -24.29
C PRO A 596 -15.17 -5.73 -24.76
N ALA A 597 -15.87 -6.35 -23.82
CA ALA A 597 -17.19 -6.92 -24.09
C ALA A 597 -18.17 -5.83 -24.56
N ARG A 598 -19.12 -6.17 -25.44
CA ARG A 598 -20.15 -5.22 -25.89
C ARG A 598 -21.02 -4.78 -24.69
N ARG A 599 -21.11 -3.46 -24.46
CA ARG A 599 -21.99 -2.86 -23.44
C ARG A 599 -23.14 -2.07 -24.06
N GLY A 600 -24.21 -1.89 -23.29
CA GLY A 600 -25.10 -0.74 -23.44
C GLY A 600 -24.53 0.46 -22.67
N SER A 601 -24.83 1.69 -23.10
CA SER A 601 -24.31 2.92 -22.47
C SER A 601 -24.70 2.97 -20.98
N SER A 602 -23.74 2.74 -20.10
CA SER A 602 -23.87 3.02 -18.66
C SER A 602 -22.74 3.96 -18.28
N ALA A 603 -23.10 5.14 -17.77
CA ALA A 603 -22.13 6.13 -17.31
C ALA A 603 -21.57 5.69 -15.96
N VAL A 604 -20.26 5.84 -15.75
CA VAL A 604 -19.65 5.75 -14.42
C VAL A 604 -19.90 7.08 -13.71
N GLN A 605 -20.28 7.01 -12.43
CA GLN A 605 -20.35 8.18 -11.58
C GLN A 605 -18.94 8.69 -11.33
N GLU A 606 -18.65 9.88 -11.84
CA GLU A 606 -17.45 10.63 -11.51
C GLU A 606 -17.67 11.45 -10.25
N GLY A 607 -16.57 11.74 -9.56
CA GLY A 607 -16.59 12.46 -8.31
C GLY A 607 -17.06 11.60 -7.14
N VAL A 608 -16.98 12.21 -5.96
CA VAL A 608 -17.27 11.58 -4.67
C VAL A 608 -18.23 12.42 -3.83
N GLY A 609 -18.82 13.51 -4.35
CA GLY A 609 -19.72 14.45 -3.65
C GLY A 609 -19.46 15.92 -4.02
N ILE A 610 -20.31 16.87 -3.58
CA ILE A 610 -20.25 18.32 -3.89
C ILE A 610 -18.91 19.00 -3.56
N GLY A 611 -18.05 18.38 -2.74
CA GLY A 611 -16.62 18.75 -2.61
C GLY A 611 -15.79 18.59 -3.91
N GLU A 612 -16.41 18.08 -4.99
CA GLU A 612 -15.90 17.92 -6.35
C GLU A 612 -15.29 19.18 -6.99
N MET A 613 -15.56 20.36 -6.43
CA MET A 613 -15.00 21.64 -6.88
C MET A 613 -14.20 22.38 -5.79
N GLY A 614 -14.09 21.78 -4.60
CA GLY A 614 -14.00 22.51 -3.34
C GLY A 614 -12.79 22.17 -2.46
N GLY A 615 -11.57 22.37 -2.96
CA GLY A 615 -10.39 22.27 -2.09
C GLY A 615 -9.08 22.71 -2.73
N ALA A 616 -9.00 22.69 -4.07
CA ALA A 616 -7.96 23.42 -4.77
C ALA A 616 -8.32 24.91 -4.76
N HIS A 617 -8.07 25.59 -3.64
CA HIS A 617 -8.12 27.05 -3.63
C HIS A 617 -7.23 27.61 -4.73
N TRP A 618 -7.65 28.74 -5.29
CA TRP A 618 -6.86 29.56 -6.20
C TRP A 618 -5.51 29.86 -5.58
N PHE A 619 -4.52 29.02 -5.85
CA PHE A 619 -3.16 29.34 -5.52
C PHE A 619 -2.68 30.40 -6.52
N ALA A 620 -2.96 31.67 -6.21
CA ALA A 620 -2.51 32.79 -7.01
C ALA A 620 -1.01 33.03 -6.74
N LEU A 621 -0.17 32.62 -7.70
CA LEU A 621 1.23 33.05 -7.75
C LEU A 621 1.34 34.58 -7.88
N THR A 622 0.32 35.22 -8.44
CA THR A 622 0.18 36.68 -8.58
C THR A 622 -0.58 37.30 -7.40
N GLY A 623 -0.27 38.55 -7.06
CA GLY A 623 -0.84 39.25 -5.90
C GLY A 623 -2.37 39.48 -5.96
N PRO A 624 -2.97 39.96 -4.85
CA PRO A 624 -4.43 39.99 -4.62
C PRO A 624 -5.24 40.92 -5.54
N ASP A 625 -4.59 41.80 -6.31
CA ASP A 625 -5.25 42.85 -7.12
C ASP A 625 -5.29 42.56 -8.63
N GLN A 626 -4.92 41.36 -9.09
CA GLN A 626 -5.09 40.98 -10.50
C GLN A 626 -6.06 39.81 -10.67
N PRO A 627 -7.02 39.89 -11.62
CA PRO A 627 -7.79 38.72 -12.01
C PRO A 627 -6.80 37.65 -12.49
N ALA A 628 -6.97 36.43 -12.00
CA ALA A 628 -6.12 35.30 -12.34
C ALA A 628 -5.99 35.19 -13.86
N ALA A 629 -4.75 35.16 -14.36
CA ALA A 629 -4.51 34.70 -15.72
C ALA A 629 -4.89 33.21 -15.73
N ALA A 630 -5.99 32.91 -16.43
CA ALA A 630 -6.51 31.57 -16.62
C ALA A 630 -5.38 30.60 -17.04
N THR A 631 -5.00 29.70 -16.13
CA THR A 631 -4.23 28.51 -16.49
C THR A 631 -5.20 27.50 -17.11
N ALA A 632 -5.14 27.41 -18.43
CA ALA A 632 -5.74 26.37 -19.28
C ALA A 632 -7.24 26.07 -19.05
N ASP A 633 -8.06 26.94 -19.64
CA ASP A 633 -9.27 26.61 -20.42
C ASP A 633 -10.20 25.52 -19.85
N SER A 634 -10.94 25.86 -18.78
CA SER A 634 -12.26 25.30 -18.50
C SER A 634 -13.32 26.25 -19.07
N THR A 635 -13.51 26.22 -20.38
CA THR A 635 -14.61 26.97 -21.00
C THR A 635 -15.95 26.38 -20.59
N THR A 636 -16.62 27.11 -19.69
CA THR A 636 -18.06 27.20 -19.44
C THR A 636 -18.94 26.34 -20.35
N THR A 637 -19.56 25.30 -19.79
CA THR A 637 -20.86 24.83 -20.26
C THR A 637 -21.82 24.76 -19.08
N ASP A 638 -22.98 25.39 -19.31
CA ASP A 638 -24.17 25.47 -18.48
C ASP A 638 -24.56 24.10 -17.86
N PRO A 639 -24.79 23.97 -16.54
CA PRO A 639 -25.13 22.69 -15.90
C PRO A 639 -26.55 22.17 -16.27
N ALA A 640 -27.27 22.84 -17.18
CA ALA A 640 -28.62 22.46 -17.59
C ALA A 640 -28.76 22.08 -19.09
N ALA A 641 -27.67 21.86 -19.83
CA ALA A 641 -27.76 21.34 -21.19
C ALA A 641 -27.76 19.79 -21.18
N PRO A 642 -28.76 19.11 -21.78
CA PRO A 642 -28.68 17.67 -21.96
C PRO A 642 -27.41 17.37 -22.77
N ALA A 643 -26.52 16.56 -22.20
CA ALA A 643 -25.33 16.06 -22.89
C ALA A 643 -25.75 15.62 -24.29
N ALA A 644 -25.25 16.31 -25.31
CA ALA A 644 -25.40 15.86 -26.68
C ALA A 644 -24.84 14.44 -26.69
N ALA A 645 -25.70 13.45 -26.97
CA ALA A 645 -25.31 12.06 -27.01
C ALA A 645 -24.08 11.95 -27.91
N ALA A 646 -22.91 11.76 -27.28
CA ALA A 646 -21.70 11.42 -27.99
C ALA A 646 -22.06 10.16 -28.80
N ALA A 647 -21.89 10.25 -30.11
CA ALA A 647 -22.06 9.11 -30.99
C ALA A 647 -21.21 7.96 -30.42
N ASP A 648 -21.83 6.79 -30.22
CA ASP A 648 -21.23 5.56 -29.72
C ASP A 648 -19.85 5.34 -30.35
N PRO A 649 -18.75 5.67 -29.64
CA PRO A 649 -17.42 5.37 -30.12
C PRO A 649 -17.22 3.91 -29.78
N GLY A 650 -17.54 3.01 -30.72
CA GLY A 650 -17.52 1.56 -30.51
C GLY A 650 -16.29 1.07 -29.72
N PRO A 651 -16.32 -0.16 -29.18
CA PRO A 651 -15.44 -0.66 -28.13
C PRO A 651 -14.00 -0.91 -28.64
N GLU A 652 -13.28 0.12 -29.04
CA GLU A 652 -12.01 -0.01 -29.75
C GLU A 652 -10.81 0.03 -28.80
N GLY A 653 -10.89 -0.66 -27.66
CA GLY A 653 -9.71 -1.04 -26.89
C GLY A 653 -9.17 -2.39 -27.38
N GLU A 654 -7.88 -2.50 -27.64
CA GLU A 654 -7.24 -3.78 -28.00
C GLU A 654 -5.99 -4.02 -27.15
N ILE A 655 -5.87 -5.24 -26.60
CA ILE A 655 -4.66 -5.69 -25.91
C ILE A 655 -4.22 -7.01 -26.53
N ARG A 656 -2.98 -7.08 -27.02
CA ARG A 656 -2.43 -8.32 -27.59
C ARG A 656 -1.56 -9.01 -26.54
N ILE A 657 -1.81 -10.29 -26.35
CA ILE A 657 -1.14 -11.13 -25.37
C ILE A 657 -0.34 -12.19 -26.09
N GLN A 658 0.90 -12.37 -25.64
CA GLN A 658 1.73 -13.52 -25.93
C GLN A 658 2.20 -14.11 -24.59
N ALA A 659 2.04 -15.42 -24.43
CA ALA A 659 2.48 -16.15 -23.27
C ALA A 659 3.33 -17.35 -23.67
N VAL A 660 4.39 -17.61 -22.92
CA VAL A 660 5.21 -18.82 -23.04
C VAL A 660 5.18 -19.54 -21.70
N TYR A 661 4.71 -20.78 -21.71
CA TYR A 661 4.61 -21.65 -20.54
C TYR A 661 5.65 -22.78 -20.67
N ASP A 662 6.69 -22.74 -19.84
CA ASP A 662 7.67 -23.81 -19.71
C ASP A 662 7.31 -24.67 -18.50
N VAL A 663 6.73 -25.83 -18.77
CA VAL A 663 6.19 -26.76 -17.76
C VAL A 663 7.20 -27.85 -17.47
N TRP A 664 7.63 -27.93 -16.22
CA TRP A 664 8.60 -28.88 -15.75
C TRP A 664 7.91 -30.15 -15.21
N PRO A 665 8.50 -31.35 -15.37
CA PRO A 665 7.97 -32.60 -14.79
C PRO A 665 7.74 -32.54 -13.27
N THR A 666 8.45 -31.65 -12.60
CA THR A 666 8.36 -31.39 -11.16
C THR A 666 7.08 -30.65 -10.75
N GLY A 667 6.37 -30.09 -11.73
CA GLY A 667 5.20 -29.25 -11.53
C GLY A 667 5.50 -27.76 -11.55
N ARG A 668 6.75 -27.30 -11.68
CA ARG A 668 7.02 -25.87 -11.93
C ARG A 668 6.45 -25.44 -13.28
N VAL A 669 5.90 -24.24 -13.35
CA VAL A 669 5.52 -23.60 -14.61
C VAL A 669 6.16 -22.23 -14.67
N ASP A 670 7.16 -22.06 -15.54
CA ASP A 670 7.72 -20.73 -15.82
C ASP A 670 6.87 -20.06 -16.89
N ILE A 671 6.53 -18.79 -16.67
CA ILE A 671 5.61 -18.04 -17.52
C ILE A 671 6.30 -16.76 -17.97
N GLY A 672 6.46 -16.63 -19.29
CA GLY A 672 6.88 -15.38 -19.93
C GLY A 672 5.68 -14.68 -20.53
N TRP A 673 5.43 -13.45 -20.10
CA TRP A 673 4.36 -12.60 -20.59
C TRP A 673 4.90 -11.49 -21.46
N ARG A 674 4.24 -11.27 -22.59
CA ARG A 674 4.40 -10.09 -23.44
C ARG A 674 3.01 -9.53 -23.74
N MET A 675 2.72 -8.38 -23.16
CA MET A 675 1.40 -7.73 -23.19
C MET A 675 1.53 -6.37 -23.88
N ASP A 676 1.01 -6.25 -25.10
CA ASP A 676 0.96 -4.99 -25.84
C ASP A 676 -0.35 -4.27 -25.52
N THR A 677 -0.24 -3.22 -24.71
CA THR A 677 -1.37 -2.42 -24.23
C THR A 677 -1.46 -1.05 -24.92
N THR A 678 -0.71 -0.83 -26.00
CA THR A 678 -0.62 0.48 -26.67
C THR A 678 -1.96 0.99 -27.22
N GLN A 679 -2.94 0.09 -27.42
CA GLN A 679 -4.30 0.39 -27.87
C GLN A 679 -5.36 0.14 -26.77
N ALA A 680 -4.94 -0.03 -25.50
CA ALA A 680 -5.85 -0.33 -24.40
C ALA A 680 -6.74 0.86 -24.01
N LEU A 681 -6.26 2.09 -24.21
CA LEU A 681 -6.95 3.33 -23.86
C LEU A 681 -7.14 4.18 -25.14
N PRO A 682 -8.11 3.85 -26.00
CA PRO A 682 -8.25 4.46 -27.33
C PRO A 682 -8.82 5.88 -27.33
N ALA A 683 -9.44 6.32 -26.23
CA ALA A 683 -10.08 7.61 -26.14
C ALA A 683 -9.04 8.75 -26.05
N PRO A 684 -9.22 9.86 -26.80
CA PRO A 684 -8.37 11.03 -26.65
C PRO A 684 -8.48 11.61 -25.24
N LEU A 685 -7.34 11.95 -24.66
CA LEU A 685 -7.27 12.53 -23.31
C LEU A 685 -7.56 14.03 -23.35
N PRO A 686 -8.25 14.58 -22.32
CA PRO A 686 -8.22 16.01 -22.05
C PRO A 686 -6.78 16.52 -21.92
N ALA A 687 -6.56 17.78 -22.29
CA ALA A 687 -5.24 18.41 -22.22
C ALA A 687 -4.69 18.36 -20.78
N GLY A 688 -3.42 17.96 -20.63
CA GLY A 688 -2.74 17.91 -19.33
C GLY A 688 -2.88 16.61 -18.55
N LEU A 689 -3.71 15.66 -19.00
CA LEU A 689 -3.82 14.33 -18.39
C LEU A 689 -2.91 13.31 -19.08
N LEU A 690 -2.26 12.47 -18.29
CA LEU A 690 -1.48 11.33 -18.77
C LEU A 690 -2.35 10.06 -18.77
N PRO A 691 -2.21 9.18 -19.78
CA PRO A 691 -2.90 7.89 -19.80
C PRO A 691 -2.24 6.95 -18.79
N SER A 692 -3.05 6.17 -18.10
CA SER A 692 -2.55 5.15 -17.19
C SER A 692 -3.51 3.97 -17.12
N LEU A 693 -2.96 2.76 -17.14
CA LEU A 693 -3.68 1.54 -16.80
C LEU A 693 -3.77 1.40 -15.27
N PRO A 694 -4.83 0.76 -14.73
CA PRO A 694 -4.91 0.47 -13.29
C PRO A 694 -3.81 -0.47 -12.80
N ARG A 695 -3.53 -1.51 -13.61
CA ARG A 695 -2.52 -2.54 -13.37
C ARG A 695 -2.15 -3.25 -14.67
N VAL A 696 -1.04 -3.97 -14.65
CA VAL A 696 -0.65 -4.93 -15.68
C VAL A 696 -0.19 -6.21 -14.99
N GLY A 697 -1.02 -7.25 -15.06
CA GLY A 697 -0.77 -8.48 -14.33
C GLY A 697 -1.65 -9.63 -14.75
N VAL A 698 -1.74 -10.62 -13.87
CA VAL A 698 -2.65 -11.75 -13.98
C VAL A 698 -3.44 -11.93 -12.69
N ARG A 699 -4.63 -12.52 -12.82
CA ARG A 699 -5.48 -12.91 -11.70
C ARG A 699 -5.80 -14.39 -11.79
N GLY A 700 -6.12 -14.98 -10.64
CA GLY A 700 -6.63 -16.33 -10.56
C GLY A 700 -7.32 -16.59 -9.22
N ALA A 701 -7.85 -17.79 -9.06
CA ALA A 701 -8.34 -18.25 -7.77
C ALA A 701 -7.68 -19.57 -7.41
N ALA A 702 -7.32 -19.73 -6.15
CA ALA A 702 -6.91 -20.96 -5.53
C ALA A 702 -8.10 -21.59 -4.76
N PRO A 703 -8.09 -22.92 -4.51
CA PRO A 703 -9.12 -23.54 -3.69
C PRO A 703 -9.13 -23.01 -2.25
N GLY A 704 -10.32 -22.84 -1.67
CA GLY A 704 -10.54 -22.24 -0.34
C GLY A 704 -9.83 -22.91 0.82
N ARG A 705 -9.35 -24.14 0.65
CA ARG A 705 -8.46 -24.82 1.62
C ARG A 705 -7.16 -24.05 1.85
N LEU A 706 -6.67 -23.27 0.87
CA LEU A 706 -5.43 -22.49 0.94
C LEU A 706 -5.65 -21.13 1.65
N GLY A 707 -6.20 -21.19 2.86
CA GLY A 707 -6.62 -20.01 3.63
C GLY A 707 -5.50 -19.24 4.35
N ALA A 708 -4.23 -19.56 4.13
CA ALA A 708 -3.07 -18.84 4.69
C ALA A 708 -2.16 -18.33 3.57
N ALA A 709 -1.65 -17.11 3.72
CA ALA A 709 -0.69 -16.48 2.82
C ALA A 709 0.62 -16.21 3.55
N ALA A 710 1.75 -16.45 2.89
CA ALA A 710 3.08 -16.06 3.32
C ALA A 710 3.82 -15.42 2.16
N TRP A 711 4.68 -14.42 2.40
CA TRP A 711 5.42 -13.76 1.32
C TRP A 711 6.76 -13.20 1.80
N LEU A 712 7.68 -13.05 0.84
CA LEU A 712 8.87 -12.21 0.98
C LEU A 712 8.68 -10.95 0.15
N GLY A 713 8.51 -9.80 0.80
CA GLY A 713 8.32 -8.51 0.13
C GLY A 713 8.02 -7.40 1.14
N ALA A 714 7.47 -6.27 0.68
CA ALA A 714 7.07 -5.19 1.57
C ALA A 714 5.88 -5.60 2.46
N GLY A 715 5.86 -5.15 3.71
CA GLY A 715 4.80 -5.45 4.66
C GLY A 715 5.12 -5.07 6.12
N PRO A 716 4.36 -5.60 7.10
CA PRO A 716 3.27 -6.57 6.93
C PRO A 716 1.95 -5.98 6.39
N GLN A 717 1.74 -4.67 6.55
CA GLN A 717 0.54 -3.96 6.13
C GLN A 717 0.49 -3.73 4.61
N GLU A 718 -0.68 -3.31 4.14
CA GLU A 718 -0.92 -2.94 2.75
C GLU A 718 -0.04 -1.76 2.30
N CYS A 719 0.50 -1.86 1.08
CA CYS A 719 1.33 -0.84 0.45
C CYS A 719 1.18 -0.87 -1.08
N TYR A 720 1.48 0.28 -1.70
CA TYR A 720 1.42 0.51 -3.14
C TYR A 720 2.68 1.25 -3.61
N ALA A 721 2.89 1.32 -4.93
CA ALA A 721 4.07 1.93 -5.55
C ALA A 721 4.42 3.32 -4.99
N ASP A 722 3.41 4.14 -4.67
CA ASP A 722 3.51 5.49 -4.11
C ASP A 722 3.21 5.57 -2.61
N ARG A 723 3.01 4.45 -1.91
CA ARG A 723 2.73 4.40 -0.47
C ARG A 723 3.36 3.17 0.18
N LYS A 724 4.68 3.22 0.41
CA LYS A 724 5.43 2.08 0.96
C LYS A 724 6.60 2.43 1.88
N ALA A 725 6.81 3.69 2.26
CA ALA A 725 7.85 4.07 3.22
C ALA A 725 7.66 3.39 4.60
N GLY A 726 6.40 3.14 4.99
CA GLY A 726 6.05 2.40 6.20
C GLY A 726 6.15 0.88 6.07
N ALA A 727 6.27 0.34 4.86
CA ALA A 727 6.26 -1.10 4.58
C ALA A 727 7.68 -1.60 4.31
N ARG A 728 8.07 -2.68 4.99
CA ARG A 728 9.46 -3.13 5.04
C ARG A 728 9.66 -4.45 4.35
N VAL A 729 10.80 -4.64 3.70
CA VAL A 729 11.09 -5.92 3.06
C VAL A 729 11.44 -6.95 4.12
N GLY A 730 10.58 -7.96 4.26
CA GLY A 730 10.68 -9.02 5.25
C GLY A 730 9.91 -10.26 4.81
N GLN A 731 10.02 -11.34 5.60
CA GLN A 731 9.14 -12.49 5.45
C GLN A 731 7.95 -12.39 6.39
N TYR A 732 6.75 -12.39 5.82
CA TYR A 732 5.50 -12.20 6.55
C TYR A 732 4.53 -13.33 6.28
N GLY A 733 3.56 -13.49 7.19
CA GLY A 733 2.43 -14.39 7.00
C GLY A 733 1.16 -13.88 7.64
N ALA A 734 0.02 -14.26 7.07
CA ALA A 734 -1.30 -13.93 7.57
C ALA A 734 -2.36 -14.95 7.11
N PRO A 735 -3.45 -15.14 7.86
CA PRO A 735 -4.67 -15.73 7.29
C PRO A 735 -5.17 -14.88 6.11
N VAL A 736 -5.70 -15.50 5.06
CA VAL A 736 -6.21 -14.80 3.86
C VAL A 736 -7.28 -13.76 4.21
N ARG A 737 -8.16 -14.04 5.19
CA ARG A 737 -9.16 -13.08 5.68
C ARG A 737 -8.55 -11.77 6.25
N HIS A 738 -7.27 -11.77 6.62
CA HIS A 738 -6.56 -10.60 7.14
C HIS A 738 -5.67 -9.94 6.08
N MET A 739 -5.66 -10.44 4.85
CA MET A 739 -4.89 -9.83 3.75
C MET A 739 -5.60 -8.64 3.12
N HIS A 740 -6.89 -8.49 3.38
CA HIS A 740 -7.77 -7.45 2.84
C HIS A 740 -8.02 -6.32 3.87
N THR A 741 -8.04 -5.07 3.40
CA THR A 741 -8.33 -3.88 4.22
C THR A 741 -9.79 -3.45 4.03
N PRO A 742 -10.64 -3.51 5.07
CA PRO A 742 -12.07 -3.28 4.93
C PRO A 742 -12.45 -1.79 5.01
N TYR A 743 -11.96 -0.98 4.07
CA TYR A 743 -12.35 0.44 3.95
C TYR A 743 -13.86 0.63 4.00
N VAL A 744 -14.39 1.68 4.63
CA VAL A 744 -15.84 1.89 4.81
C VAL A 744 -16.60 1.70 3.48
N PHE A 745 -16.10 2.33 2.42
CA PHE A 745 -16.51 2.06 1.05
C PHE A 745 -15.61 0.96 0.43
N PRO A 746 -16.15 -0.19 -0.01
CA PRO A 746 -15.38 -1.25 -0.63
C PRO A 746 -14.63 -0.81 -1.90
N GLN A 747 -13.33 -1.10 -1.97
CA GLN A 747 -12.43 -0.71 -3.07
C GLN A 747 -11.18 -1.60 -3.14
N GLU A 748 -10.30 -1.37 -4.14
CA GLU A 748 -9.01 -2.04 -4.23
C GLU A 748 -8.24 -1.93 -2.91
N SER A 749 -7.68 -3.04 -2.46
CA SER A 749 -7.04 -3.16 -1.14
C SER A 749 -6.28 -4.49 -1.04
N GLY A 750 -5.41 -4.59 -0.04
CA GLY A 750 -4.61 -5.76 0.25
C GLY A 750 -3.32 -5.87 -0.58
N GLY A 751 -2.99 -4.85 -1.38
CA GLY A 751 -1.74 -4.78 -2.15
C GLY A 751 -0.48 -4.95 -1.30
N ARG A 752 0.52 -5.63 -1.86
CA ARG A 752 1.88 -5.76 -1.32
C ARG A 752 2.86 -5.55 -2.47
N GLU A 753 3.73 -4.57 -2.30
CA GLU A 753 4.80 -4.25 -3.25
C GLU A 753 6.07 -5.07 -2.99
N ASP A 754 6.97 -5.01 -3.97
CA ASP A 754 8.31 -5.57 -3.89
C ASP A 754 8.32 -7.08 -3.52
N VAL A 755 7.36 -7.88 -4.00
CA VAL A 755 7.23 -9.30 -3.62
C VAL A 755 8.08 -10.21 -4.49
N ARG A 756 8.99 -10.94 -3.84
CA ARG A 756 9.89 -11.93 -4.46
C ARG A 756 9.17 -13.26 -4.63
N TRP A 757 8.42 -13.68 -3.61
CA TRP A 757 7.55 -14.84 -3.67
C TRP A 757 6.34 -14.67 -2.75
N LEU A 758 5.23 -15.28 -3.17
CA LEU A 758 3.99 -15.47 -2.42
C LEU A 758 3.70 -16.96 -2.33
N ALA A 759 3.29 -17.46 -1.17
CA ALA A 759 2.86 -18.82 -0.93
C ALA A 759 1.44 -18.84 -0.34
N LEU A 760 0.52 -19.52 -1.01
CA LEU A 760 -0.81 -19.84 -0.52
C LEU A 760 -0.78 -21.26 0.05
N LEU A 761 -0.91 -21.37 1.36
CA LEU A 761 -0.75 -22.61 2.12
C LEU A 761 -2.08 -23.05 2.74
N PRO A 762 -2.27 -24.36 2.99
CA PRO A 762 -3.40 -24.83 3.76
C PRO A 762 -3.44 -24.18 5.15
N SER A 763 -4.63 -23.81 5.63
CA SER A 763 -4.75 -23.35 7.02
C SER A 763 -4.56 -24.51 7.99
N PRO A 764 -3.80 -24.34 9.10
CA PRO A 764 -3.73 -25.36 10.14
C PRO A 764 -5.14 -25.58 10.73
N SER A 765 -5.58 -26.84 10.79
CA SER A 765 -6.87 -27.18 11.40
C SER A 765 -6.88 -26.78 12.88
N THR A 766 -7.92 -26.08 13.30
CA THR A 766 -8.19 -25.81 14.73
C THR A 766 -9.01 -26.91 15.40
N ASP A 767 -9.55 -27.85 14.62
CA ASP A 767 -10.27 -29.03 15.11
C ASP A 767 -9.30 -30.22 15.24
N PRO A 768 -9.09 -30.76 16.45
CA PRO A 768 -8.23 -31.93 16.70
C PRO A 768 -8.67 -33.21 15.97
N GLY A 769 -9.92 -33.28 15.49
CA GLY A 769 -10.50 -34.45 14.81
C GLY A 769 -10.64 -34.32 13.30
N ALA A 770 -10.36 -33.15 12.72
CA ALA A 770 -10.50 -32.96 11.28
C ALA A 770 -9.35 -33.63 10.52
N VAL A 771 -9.69 -34.28 9.40
CA VAL A 771 -8.68 -34.78 8.45
C VAL A 771 -7.88 -33.57 7.94
N PRO A 772 -6.55 -33.54 8.11
CA PRO A 772 -5.76 -32.40 7.67
C PRO A 772 -5.89 -32.24 6.16
N PRO A 773 -6.01 -31.00 5.65
CA PRO A 773 -6.03 -30.76 4.22
C PRO A 773 -4.76 -31.35 3.58
N PRO A 774 -4.79 -31.70 2.28
CA PRO A 774 -3.59 -32.08 1.57
C PRO A 774 -2.52 -31.01 1.81
N PRO A 775 -1.27 -31.39 2.10
CA PRO A 775 -0.24 -30.43 2.51
C PRO A 775 0.19 -29.49 1.37
N LEU A 776 -0.38 -29.63 0.18
CA LEU A 776 0.05 -28.95 -1.03
C LEU A 776 -0.69 -27.62 -1.24
N GLY A 777 0.09 -26.55 -1.24
CA GLY A 777 -0.24 -25.18 -1.61
C GLY A 777 0.39 -24.74 -2.94
N LEU A 778 0.23 -23.45 -3.23
CA LEU A 778 0.66 -22.81 -4.47
C LEU A 778 1.63 -21.66 -4.15
N ALA A 779 2.79 -21.65 -4.80
CA ALA A 779 3.72 -20.54 -4.76
C ALA A 779 3.73 -19.78 -6.10
N ALA A 780 3.76 -18.46 -6.02
CA ALA A 780 4.04 -17.55 -7.12
C ALA A 780 5.37 -16.85 -6.88
N LEU A 781 6.23 -16.84 -7.89
CA LEU A 781 7.65 -16.53 -7.74
C LEU A 781 8.08 -15.51 -8.80
N ALA A 782 8.72 -14.42 -8.37
CA ALA A 782 9.44 -13.51 -9.25
C ALA A 782 10.84 -14.10 -9.52
N PRO A 783 11.31 -14.21 -10.77
CA PRO A 783 12.69 -14.61 -11.02
C PRO A 783 13.66 -13.62 -10.35
N PRO A 784 14.74 -14.07 -9.67
CA PRO A 784 15.66 -13.17 -8.97
C PRO A 784 16.32 -12.07 -9.82
N ALA A 785 16.36 -12.24 -11.14
CA ALA A 785 16.89 -11.25 -12.09
C ALA A 785 15.81 -10.30 -12.65
N ALA A 786 14.52 -10.58 -12.39
CA ALA A 786 13.38 -9.77 -12.81
C ALA A 786 13.01 -8.74 -11.73
N ALA A 787 12.13 -7.81 -12.09
CA ALA A 787 11.47 -6.96 -11.11
C ALA A 787 10.61 -7.80 -10.17
N PRO A 788 10.54 -7.46 -8.86
CA PRO A 788 9.57 -8.07 -7.95
C PRO A 788 8.13 -7.83 -8.42
N LEU A 789 7.20 -8.64 -7.91
CA LEU A 789 5.78 -8.53 -8.19
C LEU A 789 5.10 -7.56 -7.22
N HIS A 790 4.01 -6.93 -7.68
CA HIS A 790 2.95 -6.49 -6.78
C HIS A 790 1.92 -7.64 -6.65
N VAL A 791 1.46 -7.92 -5.43
CA VAL A 791 0.48 -9.01 -5.20
C VAL A 791 -0.64 -8.58 -4.28
N SER A 792 -1.83 -9.15 -4.48
CA SER A 792 -2.93 -9.07 -3.52
C SER A 792 -3.62 -10.42 -3.39
N VAL A 793 -4.15 -10.71 -2.19
CA VAL A 793 -4.85 -11.97 -1.89
C VAL A 793 -6.11 -11.64 -1.10
N SER A 794 -7.25 -12.20 -1.50
CA SER A 794 -8.56 -11.87 -0.93
C SER A 794 -9.51 -13.07 -0.92
N GLN A 795 -10.56 -12.98 -0.10
CA GLN A 795 -11.70 -13.90 -0.13
C GLN A 795 -12.79 -13.44 -1.11
N TYR A 796 -12.64 -12.23 -1.64
CA TYR A 796 -13.61 -11.56 -2.49
C TYR A 796 -13.03 -11.35 -3.89
N SER A 797 -13.84 -11.54 -4.92
CA SER A 797 -13.49 -11.18 -6.28
C SER A 797 -13.51 -9.66 -6.48
N LEU A 798 -12.79 -9.19 -7.50
CA LEU A 798 -12.78 -7.76 -7.84
C LEU A 798 -14.19 -7.29 -8.21
N GLU A 799 -14.95 -8.12 -8.91
CA GLU A 799 -16.32 -7.82 -9.33
C GLU A 799 -17.24 -7.61 -8.14
N ALA A 800 -17.15 -8.47 -7.12
CA ALA A 800 -17.96 -8.36 -5.91
C ALA A 800 -17.62 -7.09 -5.09
N VAL A 801 -16.33 -6.78 -4.98
CA VAL A 801 -15.86 -5.55 -4.29
C VAL A 801 -16.28 -4.31 -5.07
N HIS A 802 -16.10 -4.29 -6.39
CA HIS A 802 -16.41 -3.14 -7.23
C HIS A 802 -17.91 -2.81 -7.29
N ALA A 803 -18.78 -3.82 -7.17
CA ALA A 803 -20.23 -3.66 -7.22
C ALA A 803 -20.86 -3.19 -5.90
N ALA A 804 -20.15 -3.34 -4.77
CA ALA A 804 -20.70 -3.06 -3.45
C ALA A 804 -20.47 -1.61 -3.02
N ARG A 805 -21.46 -1.02 -2.33
CA ARG A 805 -21.30 0.23 -1.57
C ARG A 805 -20.92 -0.04 -0.12
N HIS A 806 -21.31 -1.20 0.40
CA HIS A 806 -21.07 -1.63 1.78
C HIS A 806 -20.61 -3.08 1.87
N TRP A 807 -19.76 -3.41 2.85
CA TRP A 807 -19.25 -4.78 3.04
C TRP A 807 -20.32 -5.85 3.24
N HIS A 808 -21.47 -5.49 3.80
CA HIS A 808 -22.57 -6.44 3.97
C HIS A 808 -23.27 -6.83 2.67
N GLU A 809 -23.00 -6.11 1.58
CA GLU A 809 -23.50 -6.37 0.21
C GLU A 809 -22.54 -7.26 -0.59
N VAL A 810 -21.27 -7.35 -0.19
CA VAL A 810 -20.27 -8.20 -0.84
C VAL A 810 -20.66 -9.66 -0.60
N ALA A 811 -21.20 -10.30 -1.63
CA ALA A 811 -21.58 -11.70 -1.55
C ALA A 811 -20.33 -12.58 -1.35
N ALA A 812 -20.38 -13.50 -0.37
CA ALA A 812 -19.44 -14.60 -0.34
C ALA A 812 -19.69 -15.47 -1.58
N GLU A 813 -18.67 -15.67 -2.42
CA GLU A 813 -18.82 -16.54 -3.58
C GLU A 813 -19.12 -17.98 -3.14
N GLN A 814 -20.19 -18.55 -3.67
CA GLN A 814 -20.54 -19.95 -3.45
C GLN A 814 -19.54 -20.86 -4.19
N PRO A 815 -19.25 -22.07 -3.68
CA PRO A 815 -18.55 -23.08 -4.46
C PRO A 815 -19.27 -23.33 -5.80
N ASP A 816 -18.51 -23.55 -6.87
CA ASP A 816 -19.09 -24.11 -8.09
C ASP A 816 -19.86 -25.39 -7.78
N GLU A 817 -21.06 -25.54 -8.35
CA GLU A 817 -21.90 -26.74 -8.20
C GLU A 817 -21.17 -28.04 -8.60
N GLY A 818 -20.13 -27.95 -9.45
CA GLY A 818 -19.27 -29.07 -9.83
C GLY A 818 -18.25 -29.51 -8.77
N ALA A 819 -17.80 -28.61 -7.89
CA ALA A 819 -16.84 -28.91 -6.82
C ALA A 819 -17.51 -29.56 -5.60
N ALA A 820 -18.82 -29.32 -5.40
CA ALA A 820 -19.61 -29.94 -4.34
C ALA A 820 -19.69 -31.48 -4.49
N ALA A 821 -19.64 -32.01 -5.72
CA ALA A 821 -19.67 -33.45 -5.97
C ALA A 821 -18.34 -34.16 -5.64
N ALA A 822 -17.20 -33.47 -5.73
CA ALA A 822 -15.89 -34.01 -5.36
C ALA A 822 -15.59 -33.89 -3.85
N ALA A 823 -16.24 -32.95 -3.15
CA ALA A 823 -16.10 -32.72 -1.72
C ALA A 823 -16.82 -33.77 -0.83
N ALA A 824 -17.54 -34.73 -1.41
CA ALA A 824 -18.23 -35.80 -0.67
C ALA A 824 -17.29 -36.82 0.00
N GLY A 825 -15.97 -36.64 -0.10
CA GLY A 825 -14.96 -37.58 0.42
C GLY A 825 -13.99 -37.06 1.50
N GLY A 826 -14.08 -35.79 1.95
CA GLY A 826 -13.17 -35.30 2.99
C GLY A 826 -13.29 -33.79 3.24
N GLY A 827 -13.49 -33.40 4.51
CA GLY A 827 -13.81 -32.03 4.92
C GLY A 827 -12.73 -30.99 4.60
N GLY A 828 -13.17 -29.88 3.98
CA GLY A 828 -12.41 -28.65 3.78
C GLY A 828 -13.28 -27.63 3.02
N GLY A 829 -13.43 -26.41 3.56
CA GLY A 829 -14.43 -25.41 3.15
C GLY A 829 -14.43 -25.06 1.64
N GLY A 830 -15.61 -25.14 1.02
CA GLY A 830 -15.84 -24.93 -0.41
C GLY A 830 -15.80 -23.48 -0.89
N GLY A 831 -14.85 -22.66 -0.43
CA GLY A 831 -14.66 -21.29 -0.93
C GLY A 831 -13.58 -21.18 -2.02
N ARG A 832 -13.34 -19.97 -2.52
CA ARG A 832 -12.19 -19.61 -3.37
C ARG A 832 -11.29 -18.61 -2.63
N VAL A 833 -10.00 -18.61 -2.96
CA VAL A 833 -9.03 -17.58 -2.54
C VAL A 833 -8.55 -16.88 -3.81
N PHE A 834 -8.93 -15.61 -3.98
CA PHE A 834 -8.53 -14.80 -5.12
C PHE A 834 -7.12 -14.27 -4.90
N PHE A 835 -6.32 -14.29 -5.95
CA PHE A 835 -4.99 -13.71 -5.93
C PHE A 835 -4.71 -12.95 -7.22
N HIS A 836 -3.90 -11.91 -7.09
CA HIS A 836 -3.38 -11.13 -8.19
C HIS A 836 -1.85 -11.11 -8.15
N LEU A 837 -1.24 -11.19 -9.32
CA LEU A 837 0.20 -11.17 -9.52
C LEU A 837 0.49 -10.18 -10.64
N ASP A 838 1.00 -9.00 -10.29
CA ASP A 838 1.23 -7.93 -11.24
C ASP A 838 2.71 -7.70 -11.51
N ALA A 839 3.02 -7.42 -12.77
CA ALA A 839 4.28 -6.81 -13.16
C ALA A 839 4.38 -5.38 -12.66
N ALA A 840 3.24 -4.67 -12.66
CA ALA A 840 3.14 -3.30 -12.19
C ALA A 840 1.70 -2.97 -11.80
N HIS A 841 1.56 -2.15 -10.75
CA HIS A 841 0.28 -1.63 -10.28
C HIS A 841 0.39 -0.10 -10.18
N MET A 842 -0.61 0.63 -10.68
CA MET A 842 -0.61 2.09 -10.58
C MET A 842 -0.68 2.52 -9.11
N GLY A 843 -0.06 3.65 -8.79
CA GLY A 843 -0.18 4.28 -7.47
C GLY A 843 -1.64 4.55 -7.05
N VAL A 844 -1.84 4.86 -5.78
CA VAL A 844 -3.16 5.19 -5.22
C VAL A 844 -3.45 6.68 -5.22
N GLY A 845 -2.43 7.54 -5.27
CA GLY A 845 -2.59 9.00 -5.24
C GLY A 845 -3.06 9.51 -3.89
N GLY A 846 -3.53 10.75 -3.85
CA GLY A 846 -4.05 11.36 -2.63
C GLY A 846 -3.58 12.78 -2.34
N ASP A 847 -2.98 13.50 -3.31
CA ASP A 847 -2.85 14.97 -3.16
C ASP A 847 -4.21 15.59 -2.83
N ASP A 848 -5.23 15.13 -3.55
CA ASP A 848 -6.65 15.37 -3.40
C ASP A 848 -7.44 14.14 -3.95
N SER A 849 -8.76 14.07 -3.69
CA SER A 849 -9.64 12.98 -4.20
C SER A 849 -10.71 13.45 -5.19
N TRP A 850 -10.67 14.70 -5.64
CA TRP A 850 -11.60 15.25 -6.64
C TRP A 850 -10.93 15.50 -8.00
N SER A 851 -9.64 15.24 -8.13
CA SER A 851 -8.92 15.28 -9.41
C SER A 851 -7.89 14.15 -9.52
N PRO A 852 -7.41 13.84 -10.74
CA PRO A 852 -6.29 12.92 -10.92
C PRO A 852 -5.04 13.36 -10.13
N SER A 853 -4.69 12.57 -9.12
CA SER A 853 -3.66 12.91 -8.12
C SER A 853 -2.52 11.88 -8.02
N VAL A 854 -2.45 10.91 -8.92
CA VAL A 854 -1.29 10.00 -9.03
C VAL A 854 -0.19 10.68 -9.84
N HIS A 855 1.01 10.75 -9.26
CA HIS A 855 2.14 11.43 -9.90
C HIS A 855 2.69 10.63 -11.08
N PRO A 856 3.26 11.28 -12.12
CA PRO A 856 3.65 10.63 -13.38
C PRO A 856 4.53 9.38 -13.25
N GLU A 857 5.44 9.34 -12.27
CA GLU A 857 6.35 8.23 -11.99
C GLU A 857 5.64 6.97 -11.46
N PHE A 858 4.40 7.09 -10.98
CA PHE A 858 3.58 5.99 -10.48
C PHE A 858 2.41 5.64 -11.42
N LEU A 859 2.38 6.23 -12.62
CA LEU A 859 1.45 5.87 -13.68
C LEU A 859 1.98 4.69 -14.51
N LEU A 860 1.05 3.93 -15.10
CA LEU A 860 1.32 2.82 -16.00
C LEU A 860 0.90 3.19 -17.43
N PRO A 861 1.77 3.85 -18.21
CA PRO A 861 1.41 4.29 -19.55
C PRO A 861 1.12 3.11 -20.48
N PRO A 862 0.13 3.21 -21.39
CA PRO A 862 -0.08 2.22 -22.45
C PRO A 862 1.20 1.93 -23.23
N ALA A 863 1.73 0.72 -23.06
CA ALA A 863 3.03 0.32 -23.55
C ALA A 863 3.12 -1.19 -23.78
N LEU A 864 4.26 -1.64 -24.27
CA LEU A 864 4.62 -3.05 -24.29
C LEU A 864 5.21 -3.44 -22.93
N TYR A 865 4.56 -4.37 -22.24
CA TYR A 865 5.03 -4.92 -20.96
C TYR A 865 5.55 -6.34 -21.17
N GLU A 866 6.82 -6.56 -20.84
CA GLU A 866 7.46 -7.88 -20.89
C GLU A 866 7.95 -8.26 -19.49
N TRP A 867 7.48 -9.39 -18.98
CA TRP A 867 7.82 -9.84 -17.63
C TRP A 867 7.74 -11.36 -17.51
N ARG A 868 8.30 -11.88 -16.42
CA ARG A 868 8.36 -13.32 -16.15
C ARG A 868 7.98 -13.60 -14.71
N MET A 869 7.33 -14.73 -14.50
CA MET A 869 7.01 -15.30 -13.19
C MET A 869 7.11 -16.82 -13.26
N ALA A 870 7.06 -17.49 -12.12
CA ALA A 870 6.82 -18.93 -12.07
C ALA A 870 5.73 -19.26 -11.06
N LEU A 871 4.99 -20.33 -11.37
CA LEU A 871 4.14 -21.02 -10.41
C LEU A 871 4.77 -22.34 -10.02
N ALA A 872 4.65 -22.71 -8.75
CA ALA A 872 5.18 -23.96 -8.24
C ALA A 872 4.25 -24.53 -7.16
N PRO A 873 4.13 -25.86 -7.03
CA PRO A 873 3.60 -26.43 -5.80
C PRO A 873 4.53 -26.06 -4.62
N CYS A 874 3.97 -25.85 -3.43
CA CYS A 874 4.73 -25.65 -2.19
C CYS A 874 4.02 -26.35 -1.02
N ALA A 875 4.72 -26.94 -0.07
CA ALA A 875 4.09 -27.47 1.17
C ALA A 875 4.40 -26.62 2.40
N SER A 876 5.35 -25.71 2.29
CA SER A 876 5.83 -24.86 3.37
C SER A 876 6.33 -23.53 2.82
N VAL A 877 6.59 -22.60 3.74
CA VAL A 877 7.25 -21.34 3.43
C VAL A 877 8.67 -21.59 2.91
N GLU A 878 9.37 -22.54 3.52
CA GLU A 878 10.70 -22.94 3.12
C GLU A 878 10.70 -23.39 1.66
N ASP A 879 9.74 -24.21 1.24
CA ASP A 879 9.64 -24.67 -0.15
C ASP A 879 9.50 -23.50 -1.14
N ALA A 880 8.70 -22.48 -0.79
CA ALA A 880 8.53 -21.29 -1.63
C ALA A 880 9.81 -20.45 -1.74
N GLU A 881 10.51 -20.26 -0.61
CA GLU A 881 11.81 -19.60 -0.60
C GLU A 881 12.85 -20.37 -1.43
N TRP A 882 12.86 -21.70 -1.34
CA TRP A 882 13.76 -22.55 -2.12
C TRP A 882 13.46 -22.49 -3.60
N ALA A 883 12.19 -22.59 -3.99
CA ALA A 883 11.78 -22.49 -5.38
C ALA A 883 12.19 -21.13 -5.98
N HIS A 884 12.02 -20.04 -5.23
CA HIS A 884 12.49 -18.71 -5.64
C HIS A 884 14.01 -18.67 -5.86
N CYS A 885 14.81 -19.18 -4.91
CA CYS A 885 16.27 -19.20 -5.05
C CYS A 885 16.75 -20.01 -6.26
N ALA A 886 16.01 -21.05 -6.65
CA ALA A 886 16.33 -21.89 -7.79
C ALA A 886 16.00 -21.27 -9.16
N LEU A 887 15.11 -20.27 -9.24
CA LEU A 887 14.75 -19.59 -10.51
C LEU A 887 15.83 -18.70 -11.09
N GLY A 888 16.82 -18.28 -10.28
CA GLY A 888 17.83 -17.30 -10.67
C GLY A 888 18.98 -17.84 -11.51
N ARG A 889 18.84 -19.03 -12.10
CA ARG A 889 19.93 -19.75 -12.77
C ARG A 889 19.51 -20.33 -14.11
#